data_AF-A0A5J4VCL7-F1
#
_entry.id   AF-A0A5J4VCL7-F1
#
_cell.length_a   1.000
_cell.length_b   1.000
_cell.length_c   1.000
_cell.angle_alpha   90.00
_cell.angle_beta   90.00
_cell.angle_gamma   90.00
#
_symmetry.space_group_name_H-M   'P 1'
#
loop_
_entity.id
_entity.type
_entity.pdbx_description
1 polymer ?
#
loop_
_entity_poly.entity_id
_entity_poly.type
_entity_poly.pdbx_seq_one_letter_code
_entity_poly.pdbx_strand_id
1 'polypeptide(L)'
;MKCADGYDINLRDANHYESITVDQFQTAPVFIKGGFKQNTQLIHTIWTFNSSSAQVILLNKGNLTLENLEFNFTINSQRNKKDGFDQKGCDANGFIDLSNEVEYCKSKEDLTANSGKACPAYCTKGSVTKECACDTNLPSYPEDSSGKACPTYCEKGSVTQNCTCDTNLPGFTVAQCQLELKCKFDLVHQEVSDCPCLSTGDPRANQACPSYCIRGYATTNCSCDTNLPSYPVDSCLKEKNCSFDLIHQPVANCPCLATGDPRAGDTCPAYCIKEQATSDCVCDYYIPDYTIAQCQKEKACKYNLVNQSTTDCACLSTNDPRAGKACPSYCVKGQPTSECVCDTNSTGFTVHQCQKEKLCITDLIHQNITDCPCQSTGDPRAGTLCYSYCAQGQVTSECVCNTNSSNFTIQQCQKEKLCITDLIHQTVYDCKCLSTGDPRAGSTCPAYCIKGSTNQSCVCDTNTSNFPVDQCKKDKACKYDLANQTATDCPCLSSGDPRAGKACPAYCISKNTPNADCTCDSNPSASYPPSTCQSEKQYCQINSNSSVQKDSCICTGTNYPYGCKCPTDPTQLSGIPKDRCECRSWGDPRAGKGECPSYCIKGQTTSNCACETCSSIYPSETCEKDQLCIIDLVHQTKADCPCLMKGDPRAGDICPSYCKSKSELTVNCVCELGSSYPQATCERDKLCIVDLIHQSVSNCPCIAINDPRGESVCKQTEIDPSDPDPTDPIIPDPTEQDPETDQEQGSVSKEDEEGEELKKEESSSSSLIWILYLSSDQQIRIN
;
A
#
# COMPACT_ATOMS: atom_id res chain seq x y z
N MET A 1 20.73 -23.13 41.28
CA MET A 1 21.47 -24.04 40.37
C MET A 1 20.88 -23.86 38.97
N LYS A 2 21.66 -24.00 37.89
CA LYS A 2 21.16 -23.84 36.50
C LYS A 2 21.11 -25.19 35.79
N CYS A 3 20.03 -25.43 35.05
CA CYS A 3 19.86 -26.44 34.01
C CYS A 3 18.93 -25.81 32.94
N ALA A 4 19.00 -26.12 31.64
CA ALA A 4 19.87 -27.07 30.93
C ALA A 4 20.44 -26.46 29.63
N ASP A 5 21.41 -27.14 29.01
CA ASP A 5 22.22 -26.64 27.90
C ASP A 5 21.80 -27.24 26.54
N GLY A 6 20.64 -26.85 26.01
CA GLY A 6 20.17 -27.23 24.66
C GLY A 6 19.58 -28.65 24.54
N TYR A 7 19.33 -29.07 23.29
CA TYR A 7 18.68 -30.36 22.97
C TYR A 7 19.31 -31.02 21.73
N ASP A 8 19.51 -32.34 21.78
CA ASP A 8 20.00 -33.18 20.68
C ASP A 8 19.03 -34.34 20.43
N ILE A 9 18.34 -34.32 19.29
CA ILE A 9 17.34 -35.31 18.87
C ILE A 9 17.95 -36.21 17.80
N ASN A 10 17.86 -37.54 18.02
CA ASN A 10 18.42 -38.56 17.13
C ASN A 10 17.28 -39.44 16.64
N LEU A 11 16.88 -39.27 15.37
CA LEU A 11 15.90 -40.15 14.74
C LEU A 11 16.58 -41.50 14.45
N ARG A 12 15.94 -42.60 14.84
CA ARG A 12 16.50 -43.96 14.72
C ARG A 12 15.90 -44.78 13.60
N ASP A 13 14.80 -44.30 13.05
CA ASP A 13 13.91 -45.02 12.17
C ASP A 13 14.17 -44.67 10.69
N ALA A 14 13.78 -45.56 9.79
CA ALA A 14 13.96 -45.35 8.35
C ALA A 14 12.94 -44.35 7.76
N ASN A 15 11.73 -44.28 8.33
CA ASN A 15 10.71 -43.30 8.00
C ASN A 15 10.18 -42.68 9.30
N HIS A 16 10.15 -41.35 9.41
CA HIS A 16 9.65 -40.63 10.60
C HIS A 16 8.44 -39.75 10.28
N TYR A 17 7.50 -39.67 11.22
CA TYR A 17 6.22 -38.95 11.10
C TYR A 17 5.89 -38.25 12.42
N GLU A 18 6.30 -36.98 12.55
CA GLU A 18 6.08 -36.17 13.75
C GLU A 18 5.99 -34.69 13.38
N SER A 19 5.35 -33.88 14.24
CA SER A 19 5.40 -32.42 14.18
C SER A 19 6.01 -31.86 15.47
N ILE A 20 7.00 -30.97 15.34
CA ILE A 20 7.79 -30.46 16.46
C ILE A 20 7.70 -28.93 16.54
N THR A 21 7.40 -28.41 17.72
CA THR A 21 7.48 -26.97 18.03
C THR A 21 8.72 -26.67 18.87
N VAL A 22 9.54 -25.71 18.45
CA VAL A 22 10.79 -25.32 19.12
C VAL A 22 10.68 -23.89 19.65
N ASP A 23 10.61 -23.74 20.97
CA ASP A 23 10.68 -22.44 21.66
C ASP A 23 11.82 -22.45 22.69
N GLN A 24 13.02 -22.02 22.27
CA GLN A 24 14.24 -22.04 23.07
C GLN A 24 15.04 -20.74 22.94
N PHE A 25 15.87 -20.44 23.94
CA PHE A 25 16.76 -19.27 23.90
C PHE A 25 17.87 -19.45 22.85
N GLN A 26 18.26 -18.38 22.15
CA GLN A 26 19.29 -18.41 21.09
C GLN A 26 20.66 -18.99 21.54
N THR A 27 20.95 -18.99 22.84
CA THR A 27 22.16 -19.58 23.45
C THR A 27 22.08 -21.11 23.66
N ALA A 28 20.91 -21.72 23.46
CA ALA A 28 20.65 -23.14 23.64
C ALA A 28 20.27 -23.75 22.28
N PRO A 29 21.24 -24.30 21.51
CA PRO A 29 20.97 -24.83 20.19
C PRO A 29 20.10 -26.09 20.25
N VAL A 30 19.27 -26.28 19.23
CA VAL A 30 18.51 -27.51 18.99
C VAL A 30 19.07 -28.19 17.75
N PHE A 31 19.48 -29.44 17.90
CA PHE A 31 20.05 -30.25 16.82
C PHE A 31 19.17 -31.47 16.59
N ILE A 32 18.77 -31.72 15.34
CA ILE A 32 18.00 -32.90 14.95
C ILE A 32 18.76 -33.61 13.83
N LYS A 33 19.08 -34.89 14.04
CA LYS A 33 19.81 -35.69 13.04
C LYS A 33 19.20 -37.06 12.78
N GLY A 34 19.22 -37.44 11.51
CA GLY A 34 19.06 -38.83 11.06
C GLY A 34 20.42 -39.53 10.97
N GLY A 35 20.52 -40.58 10.15
CA GLY A 35 21.79 -41.28 9.94
C GLY A 35 22.20 -42.19 11.11
N PHE A 36 21.25 -42.64 11.92
CA PHE A 36 21.54 -43.47 13.10
C PHE A 36 22.25 -44.77 12.71
N LYS A 37 23.27 -45.15 13.48
CA LYS A 37 24.13 -46.31 13.19
C LYS A 37 23.71 -47.54 13.99
N GLN A 38 22.85 -48.36 13.40
CA GLN A 38 22.51 -49.67 13.94
C GLN A 38 23.44 -50.73 13.35
N ASN A 39 24.11 -51.52 14.19
CA ASN A 39 25.01 -52.62 13.76
C ASN A 39 26.07 -52.20 12.71
N THR A 40 26.65 -51.00 12.86
CA THR A 40 27.59 -50.33 11.93
C THR A 40 27.05 -49.88 10.58
N GLN A 41 25.83 -50.26 10.19
CA GLN A 41 25.13 -49.73 9.02
C GLN A 41 24.45 -48.39 9.36
N LEU A 42 24.52 -47.43 8.46
CA LEU A 42 23.84 -46.14 8.61
C LEU A 42 22.41 -46.24 8.07
N ILE A 43 21.43 -45.96 8.93
CA ILE A 43 20.02 -45.89 8.55
C ILE A 43 19.79 -44.55 7.83
N HIS A 44 19.35 -44.60 6.58
CA HIS A 44 18.84 -43.42 5.88
C HIS A 44 17.45 -43.10 6.46
N THR A 45 17.27 -41.91 6.99
CA THR A 45 16.02 -41.48 7.63
C THR A 45 15.27 -40.52 6.72
N ILE A 46 14.09 -40.94 6.28
CA ILE A 46 13.18 -40.16 5.44
C ILE A 46 12.07 -39.58 6.32
N TRP A 47 12.10 -38.27 6.56
CA TRP A 47 10.97 -37.59 7.19
C TRP A 47 9.86 -37.45 6.15
N THR A 48 8.72 -38.06 6.41
CA THR A 48 7.62 -38.15 5.44
C THR A 48 6.39 -37.43 5.98
N PHE A 49 5.62 -36.79 5.09
CA PHE A 49 4.43 -36.04 5.48
C PHE A 49 3.22 -36.40 4.60
N ASN A 50 2.09 -36.70 5.26
CA ASN A 50 0.87 -37.21 4.64
C ASN A 50 -0.40 -36.53 5.19
N SER A 51 -0.37 -35.20 5.29
CA SER A 51 -1.49 -34.37 5.75
C SER A 51 -1.66 -33.14 4.84
N SER A 52 -2.81 -32.48 4.92
CA SER A 52 -3.12 -31.21 4.23
C SER A 52 -2.71 -29.96 5.02
N SER A 53 -2.25 -30.10 6.27
CA SER A 53 -1.72 -28.99 7.08
C SER A 53 -0.31 -28.56 6.64
N ALA A 54 -0.01 -27.26 6.63
CA ALA A 54 1.15 -26.73 5.91
C ALA A 54 2.46 -26.62 6.73
N GLN A 55 2.66 -27.42 7.79
CA GLN A 55 3.83 -27.29 8.69
C GLN A 55 4.25 -28.64 9.28
N VAL A 56 5.56 -28.91 9.32
CA VAL A 56 6.15 -30.09 10.00
C VAL A 56 6.94 -29.66 11.23
N ILE A 57 7.89 -28.72 11.08
CA ILE A 57 8.63 -28.13 12.21
C ILE A 57 8.33 -26.63 12.29
N LEU A 58 7.90 -26.20 13.48
CA LEU A 58 7.60 -24.82 13.82
C LEU A 58 8.68 -24.27 14.75
N LEU A 59 9.49 -23.32 14.26
CA LEU A 59 10.46 -22.60 15.09
C LEU A 59 9.80 -21.31 15.63
N ASN A 60 9.58 -21.25 16.94
CA ASN A 60 9.06 -20.08 17.63
C ASN A 60 10.18 -19.18 18.15
N LYS A 61 11.24 -19.76 18.75
CA LYS A 61 12.49 -19.09 19.13
C LYS A 61 13.66 -20.09 19.14
N GLY A 62 14.86 -19.60 18.88
CA GLY A 62 16.10 -20.36 19.00
C GLY A 62 16.85 -20.55 17.68
N ASN A 63 17.84 -21.44 17.70
CA ASN A 63 18.61 -21.84 16.53
C ASN A 63 18.44 -23.35 16.31
N LEU A 64 18.06 -23.74 15.09
CA LEU A 64 17.84 -25.14 14.70
C LEU A 64 18.90 -25.58 13.69
N THR A 65 19.46 -26.78 13.88
CA THR A 65 20.30 -27.45 12.88
C THR A 65 19.73 -28.81 12.54
N LEU A 66 19.63 -29.11 11.24
CA LEU A 66 19.19 -30.39 10.68
C LEU A 66 20.38 -31.05 9.95
N GLU A 67 20.58 -32.36 10.13
CA GLU A 67 21.69 -33.09 9.47
C GLU A 67 21.30 -34.54 9.14
N ASN A 68 21.74 -35.06 7.98
CA ASN A 68 21.50 -36.45 7.53
C ASN A 68 20.01 -36.85 7.47
N LEU A 69 19.13 -36.00 6.94
CA LEU A 69 17.69 -36.24 6.78
C LEU A 69 17.24 -36.04 5.33
N GLU A 70 16.55 -37.04 4.78
CA GLU A 70 15.79 -36.90 3.52
C GLU A 70 14.34 -36.48 3.83
N PHE A 71 13.70 -35.73 2.92
CA PHE A 71 12.30 -35.30 3.07
C PHE A 71 11.47 -35.76 1.88
N ASN A 72 10.34 -36.43 2.14
CA ASN A 72 9.45 -36.97 1.11
C ASN A 72 8.00 -36.48 1.30
N PHE A 73 7.37 -35.99 0.23
CA PHE A 73 6.04 -35.39 0.25
C PHE A 73 5.31 -35.54 -1.10
N THR A 74 3.98 -35.68 -1.05
CA THR A 74 3.12 -35.90 -2.22
C THR A 74 2.18 -34.71 -2.44
N ILE A 75 2.28 -34.03 -3.57
CA ILE A 75 1.38 -32.91 -3.92
C ILE A 75 0.14 -33.42 -4.68
N ASN A 76 -0.99 -33.55 -3.97
CA ASN A 76 -2.27 -33.93 -4.56
C ASN A 76 -2.93 -32.78 -5.35
N SER A 77 -2.55 -32.61 -6.62
CA SER A 77 -3.21 -31.67 -7.53
C SER A 77 -4.48 -32.28 -8.15
N GLN A 78 -5.65 -31.88 -7.65
CA GLN A 78 -6.97 -32.31 -8.15
C GLN A 78 -7.89 -31.12 -8.45
N ARG A 79 -7.94 -30.67 -9.72
CA ARG A 79 -9.10 -30.00 -10.32
C ARG A 79 -9.27 -30.42 -11.77
N ASN A 80 -10.24 -31.29 -12.05
CA ASN A 80 -10.59 -31.74 -13.39
C ASN A 80 -11.91 -31.10 -13.88
N LYS A 81 -11.81 -30.33 -14.98
CA LYS A 81 -12.83 -29.96 -16.00
C LYS A 81 -12.11 -28.97 -16.94
N LYS A 82 -11.76 -29.24 -18.20
CA LYS A 82 -12.51 -29.84 -19.34
C LYS A 82 -13.84 -29.13 -19.58
N ASP A 83 -13.85 -28.15 -20.49
CA ASP A 83 -14.16 -28.26 -21.93
C ASP A 83 -13.59 -26.98 -22.63
N GLY A 84 -13.47 -26.79 -23.96
CA GLY A 84 -13.64 -27.68 -25.13
C GLY A 84 -13.78 -26.90 -26.46
N PHE A 85 -12.88 -27.14 -27.43
CA PHE A 85 -12.98 -26.84 -28.90
C PHE A 85 -12.77 -25.41 -29.49
N ASP A 86 -11.75 -25.31 -30.35
CA ASP A 86 -11.63 -24.70 -31.71
C ASP A 86 -12.17 -23.31 -32.16
N GLN A 87 -11.21 -22.55 -32.74
CA GLN A 87 -11.22 -21.88 -34.07
C GLN A 87 -12.01 -20.58 -34.40
N LYS A 88 -11.26 -19.70 -35.10
CA LYS A 88 -11.64 -18.80 -36.24
C LYS A 88 -12.53 -17.57 -36.01
N GLY A 89 -12.29 -16.57 -36.86
CA GLY A 89 -13.34 -15.75 -37.46
C GLY A 89 -13.01 -14.26 -37.55
N CYS A 90 -13.24 -13.64 -38.70
CA CYS A 90 -13.13 -12.19 -38.89
C CYS A 90 -14.50 -11.56 -39.20
N ASP A 91 -14.59 -10.26 -38.88
CA ASP A 91 -15.27 -9.15 -39.55
C ASP A 91 -16.75 -9.16 -40.08
N ALA A 92 -17.25 -7.91 -40.16
CA ALA A 92 -18.27 -7.36 -41.08
C ALA A 92 -19.80 -7.36 -40.72
N ASN A 93 -20.23 -6.18 -40.26
CA ASN A 93 -21.41 -5.40 -40.72
C ASN A 93 -22.88 -5.85 -40.44
N GLY A 94 -23.71 -4.93 -39.93
CA GLY A 94 -25.18 -5.01 -39.84
C GLY A 94 -25.81 -3.69 -39.34
N PHE A 95 -27.04 -3.34 -39.77
CA PHE A 95 -27.70 -2.03 -39.55
C PHE A 95 -29.17 -2.16 -39.10
N ILE A 96 -29.91 -1.03 -39.01
CA ILE A 96 -31.37 -0.81 -38.74
C ILE A 96 -31.65 -0.50 -37.23
N ASP A 97 -32.18 0.64 -36.77
CA ASP A 97 -33.13 1.71 -37.21
C ASP A 97 -34.55 1.58 -36.59
N LEU A 98 -35.04 2.68 -35.98
CA LEU A 98 -36.44 2.93 -35.54
C LEU A 98 -36.76 4.45 -35.38
N SER A 99 -37.10 5.13 -36.48
CA SER A 99 -38.41 5.82 -36.71
C SER A 99 -39.02 6.92 -35.78
N ASN A 100 -39.61 7.96 -36.42
CA ASN A 100 -40.75 8.86 -36.01
C ASN A 100 -40.48 10.09 -35.08
N GLU A 101 -41.19 11.26 -35.14
CA GLU A 101 -42.16 11.88 -36.11
C GLU A 101 -42.37 13.42 -35.89
N VAL A 102 -42.82 14.17 -36.93
CA VAL A 102 -43.84 15.28 -37.06
C VAL A 102 -44.23 16.16 -35.82
N GLU A 103 -44.51 17.50 -35.78
CA GLU A 103 -45.02 18.65 -36.63
C GLU A 103 -44.45 20.02 -36.03
N TYR A 104 -44.58 21.31 -36.45
CA TYR A 104 -44.96 22.10 -37.66
C TYR A 104 -44.56 23.62 -37.54
N CYS A 105 -45.17 24.54 -38.32
CA CYS A 105 -44.84 25.98 -38.48
C CYS A 105 -45.83 27.01 -37.86
N LYS A 106 -45.41 28.30 -37.71
CA LYS A 106 -46.27 29.52 -37.63
C LYS A 106 -45.51 30.83 -37.98
N SER A 107 -46.19 32.00 -38.03
CA SER A 107 -45.94 33.04 -39.06
C SER A 107 -45.97 34.54 -38.65
N LYS A 108 -45.12 35.36 -39.33
CA LYS A 108 -45.35 36.66 -40.04
C LYS A 108 -46.10 37.88 -39.39
N GLU A 109 -45.52 39.10 -39.57
CA GLU A 109 -46.09 40.50 -39.48
C GLU A 109 -46.56 41.02 -38.08
N ASP A 110 -46.42 42.29 -37.62
CA ASP A 110 -46.46 43.60 -38.31
C ASP A 110 -46.05 44.86 -37.43
N LEU A 111 -45.95 46.06 -38.05
CA LEU A 111 -46.19 47.48 -37.56
C LEU A 111 -45.44 48.24 -36.39
N THR A 112 -44.56 49.18 -36.80
CA THR A 112 -44.42 50.64 -36.42
C THR A 112 -44.32 51.22 -34.98
N ALA A 113 -43.34 52.12 -34.71
CA ALA A 113 -43.51 53.61 -34.58
C ALA A 113 -42.56 54.44 -33.63
N ASN A 114 -42.01 55.56 -34.16
CA ASN A 114 -41.91 56.94 -33.57
C ASN A 114 -40.64 57.55 -32.87
N SER A 115 -40.33 58.80 -33.29
CA SER A 115 -39.66 59.94 -32.61
C SER A 115 -38.11 60.08 -32.46
N GLY A 116 -37.56 61.26 -32.83
CA GLY A 116 -36.17 61.71 -32.53
C GLY A 116 -35.62 62.90 -33.37
N LYS A 117 -35.33 64.05 -32.74
CA LYS A 117 -34.79 65.33 -33.31
C LYS A 117 -33.23 65.36 -33.29
N ALA A 118 -32.43 66.27 -33.91
CA ALA A 118 -32.59 67.48 -34.77
C ALA A 118 -31.25 67.85 -35.50
N CYS A 119 -31.23 68.95 -36.29
CA CYS A 119 -30.06 69.50 -37.03
C CYS A 119 -29.39 70.73 -36.33
N PRO A 120 -28.20 71.17 -36.82
CA PRO A 120 -28.00 72.53 -37.39
C PRO A 120 -27.23 72.51 -38.73
N ALA A 121 -27.51 73.37 -39.74
CA ALA A 121 -27.14 74.80 -39.92
C ALA A 121 -25.61 75.05 -40.07
N TYR A 122 -25.07 75.88 -40.98
CA TYR A 122 -25.53 77.19 -41.51
C TYR A 122 -25.16 77.48 -42.99
N CYS A 123 -25.66 78.60 -43.54
CA CYS A 123 -25.23 79.19 -44.82
C CYS A 123 -24.98 80.71 -44.73
N THR A 124 -24.02 81.22 -45.51
CA THR A 124 -23.81 82.65 -45.84
C THR A 124 -23.29 82.71 -47.29
N LYS A 125 -23.88 83.35 -48.30
CA LYS A 125 -24.58 84.65 -48.48
C LYS A 125 -23.64 85.87 -48.54
N GLY A 126 -23.43 86.39 -49.76
CA GLY A 126 -23.12 87.80 -49.96
C GLY A 126 -22.06 88.16 -51.01
N SER A 127 -22.46 88.32 -52.27
CA SER A 127 -22.09 89.50 -53.10
C SER A 127 -22.92 89.55 -54.37
N VAL A 128 -23.38 90.75 -54.75
CA VAL A 128 -24.09 91.04 -55.99
C VAL A 128 -23.45 92.26 -56.62
N THR A 129 -22.99 92.13 -57.85
CA THR A 129 -22.80 93.27 -58.77
C THR A 129 -23.45 92.92 -60.09
N LYS A 130 -24.50 93.67 -60.42
CA LYS A 130 -25.24 93.57 -61.68
C LYS A 130 -24.67 94.60 -62.66
N GLU A 131 -24.73 94.26 -63.94
CA GLU A 131 -24.99 95.17 -65.07
C GLU A 131 -24.25 96.51 -65.15
N CYS A 132 -23.39 96.60 -66.17
CA CYS A 132 -23.49 97.70 -67.14
C CYS A 132 -23.57 97.10 -68.54
N ALA A 133 -24.78 96.73 -68.96
CA ALA A 133 -25.09 96.50 -70.36
C ALA A 133 -25.40 97.86 -70.99
N CYS A 134 -24.45 98.41 -71.73
CA CYS A 134 -24.64 99.58 -72.56
C CYS A 134 -24.01 99.32 -73.92
N ASP A 135 -24.84 99.53 -74.93
CA ASP A 135 -24.54 100.39 -76.06
C ASP A 135 -24.11 99.78 -77.42
N THR A 136 -24.97 100.00 -78.41
CA THR A 136 -24.66 99.96 -79.85
C THR A 136 -24.48 101.39 -80.38
N ASN A 137 -23.53 102.14 -79.78
CA ASN A 137 -23.18 103.55 -79.99
C ASN A 137 -24.23 104.59 -79.49
N LEU A 138 -23.87 105.27 -78.38
CA LEU A 138 -24.74 105.98 -77.42
C LEU A 138 -25.78 106.97 -77.98
N PRO A 139 -26.93 107.21 -77.29
CA PRO A 139 -27.45 106.59 -76.04
C PRO A 139 -28.93 106.11 -76.18
N SER A 140 -29.68 106.05 -75.08
CA SER A 140 -31.16 105.95 -75.03
C SER A 140 -31.86 106.93 -76.00
N TYR A 141 -32.96 106.60 -76.70
CA TYR A 141 -34.11 105.74 -76.37
C TYR A 141 -34.65 104.97 -77.59
N PRO A 142 -35.43 103.90 -77.38
CA PRO A 142 -36.39 103.38 -78.37
C PRO A 142 -37.86 103.50 -77.91
N GLU A 143 -38.36 104.73 -77.75
CA GLU A 143 -39.75 105.04 -78.08
C GLU A 143 -39.78 106.22 -79.05
N ASP A 144 -40.07 105.93 -80.33
CA ASP A 144 -40.61 106.94 -81.23
C ASP A 144 -42.07 107.21 -80.85
N SER A 145 -42.48 108.47 -80.98
CA SER A 145 -43.83 109.04 -81.00
C SER A 145 -44.96 108.29 -81.75
N SER A 146 -44.74 107.09 -82.27
CA SER A 146 -45.67 106.31 -83.10
C SER A 146 -45.83 104.82 -82.71
N GLY A 147 -45.07 104.31 -81.74
CA GLY A 147 -45.42 103.09 -80.99
C GLY A 147 -45.56 101.77 -81.77
N LYS A 148 -44.53 101.37 -82.55
CA LYS A 148 -44.45 100.02 -83.15
C LYS A 148 -43.05 99.41 -82.98
N ALA A 149 -43.00 98.12 -82.62
CA ALA A 149 -41.77 97.36 -82.46
C ALA A 149 -41.33 96.64 -83.77
N CYS A 150 -40.02 96.45 -83.93
CA CYS A 150 -39.43 95.73 -85.06
C CYS A 150 -39.53 94.20 -84.90
N PRO A 151 -39.57 93.42 -86.00
CA PRO A 151 -39.55 91.96 -85.95
C PRO A 151 -38.17 91.42 -85.54
N THR A 152 -38.14 90.32 -84.78
CA THR A 152 -36.93 89.63 -84.36
C THR A 152 -36.54 88.53 -85.34
N TYR A 153 -35.28 88.56 -85.80
CA TYR A 153 -34.73 87.56 -86.71
C TYR A 153 -34.07 86.40 -85.95
N CYS A 154 -33.92 85.26 -86.60
CA CYS A 154 -33.32 84.06 -86.00
C CYS A 154 -31.78 84.10 -86.05
N GLU A 155 -31.14 83.98 -84.89
CA GLU A 155 -29.70 83.74 -84.78
C GLU A 155 -29.37 82.24 -84.77
N LYS A 156 -28.22 81.88 -85.36
CA LYS A 156 -27.73 80.51 -85.49
C LYS A 156 -27.48 79.87 -84.12
N GLY A 157 -28.06 78.70 -83.86
CA GLY A 157 -28.09 78.02 -82.56
C GLY A 157 -29.13 78.57 -81.57
N SER A 158 -29.60 79.80 -81.77
CA SER A 158 -30.51 80.53 -80.87
C SER A 158 -31.92 80.72 -81.44
N VAL A 159 -32.33 79.90 -82.41
CA VAL A 159 -33.68 79.98 -82.99
C VAL A 159 -34.78 79.85 -81.92
N THR A 160 -35.84 80.64 -82.06
CA THR A 160 -37.02 80.65 -81.18
C THR A 160 -38.28 80.50 -82.04
N GLN A 161 -39.38 80.00 -81.45
CA GLN A 161 -40.58 79.62 -82.21
C GLN A 161 -41.23 80.75 -83.02
N ASN A 162 -40.94 82.02 -82.66
CA ASN A 162 -41.51 83.22 -83.28
C ASN A 162 -40.49 84.07 -84.07
N CYS A 163 -39.22 83.65 -84.18
CA CYS A 163 -38.23 84.41 -84.96
C CYS A 163 -38.40 84.16 -86.46
N THR A 164 -37.98 85.13 -87.29
CA THR A 164 -38.02 85.02 -88.75
C THR A 164 -36.62 84.72 -89.31
N CYS A 165 -36.52 83.77 -90.23
CA CYS A 165 -35.27 83.51 -90.95
C CYS A 165 -34.98 84.63 -91.96
N ASP A 166 -33.88 85.37 -91.77
CA ASP A 166 -33.42 86.39 -92.71
C ASP A 166 -32.78 85.74 -93.96
N THR A 167 -32.98 86.35 -95.13
CA THR A 167 -32.29 85.98 -96.37
C THR A 167 -30.88 86.56 -96.48
N ASN A 168 -30.52 87.53 -95.64
CA ASN A 168 -29.34 88.38 -95.81
C ASN A 168 -28.18 88.10 -94.83
N LEU A 169 -28.34 87.18 -93.86
CA LEU A 169 -27.31 86.85 -92.88
C LEU A 169 -26.18 85.98 -93.49
N PRO A 170 -24.92 86.47 -93.55
CA PRO A 170 -23.81 85.68 -94.11
C PRO A 170 -23.43 84.52 -93.18
N GLY A 171 -23.55 83.29 -93.68
CA GLY A 171 -23.16 82.07 -92.94
C GLY A 171 -24.29 81.33 -92.22
N PHE A 172 -25.54 81.80 -92.36
CA PHE A 172 -26.74 81.10 -91.89
C PHE A 172 -27.86 81.24 -92.92
N THR A 173 -28.02 80.23 -93.78
CA THR A 173 -29.01 80.30 -94.87
C THR A 173 -30.43 80.07 -94.35
N VAL A 174 -31.45 80.55 -95.08
CA VAL A 174 -32.87 80.27 -94.74
C VAL A 174 -33.14 78.76 -94.61
N ALA A 175 -32.50 77.92 -95.42
CA ALA A 175 -32.62 76.47 -95.31
C ALA A 175 -32.00 75.92 -94.02
N GLN A 176 -30.84 76.44 -93.59
CA GLN A 176 -30.22 76.08 -92.30
C GLN A 176 -31.07 76.57 -91.12
N CYS A 177 -31.64 77.77 -91.21
CA CYS A 177 -32.53 78.32 -90.20
C CYS A 177 -33.85 77.55 -90.07
N GLN A 178 -34.47 77.16 -91.20
CA GLN A 178 -35.65 76.29 -91.21
C GLN A 178 -35.33 74.89 -90.70
N LEU A 179 -34.13 74.35 -90.96
CA LEU A 179 -33.68 73.08 -90.40
C LEU A 179 -33.46 73.18 -88.88
N GLU A 180 -32.78 74.21 -88.38
CA GLU A 180 -32.62 74.43 -86.93
C GLU A 180 -33.97 74.61 -86.22
N LEU A 181 -34.92 75.34 -86.83
CA LEU A 181 -36.30 75.44 -86.31
C LEU A 181 -36.99 74.08 -86.24
N LYS A 182 -36.88 73.26 -87.28
CA LYS A 182 -37.42 71.89 -87.30
C LYS A 182 -36.77 70.98 -86.25
N CYS A 183 -35.44 70.92 -86.20
CA CYS A 183 -34.73 70.11 -85.21
C CYS A 183 -35.01 70.53 -83.76
N LYS A 184 -35.40 71.79 -83.51
CA LYS A 184 -35.70 72.33 -82.18
C LYS A 184 -37.17 72.24 -81.77
N PHE A 185 -38.11 72.28 -82.72
CA PHE A 185 -39.55 72.37 -82.42
C PHE A 185 -40.43 71.28 -83.06
N ASP A 186 -39.93 70.51 -84.03
CA ASP A 186 -40.66 69.43 -84.74
C ASP A 186 -39.77 68.19 -84.99
N LEU A 187 -38.94 67.85 -84.00
CA LEU A 187 -37.90 66.81 -84.12
C LEU A 187 -38.46 65.41 -84.42
N VAL A 188 -39.69 65.12 -83.97
CA VAL A 188 -40.38 63.84 -84.16
C VAL A 188 -40.49 63.44 -85.64
N HIS A 189 -40.62 64.42 -86.53
CA HIS A 189 -40.84 64.21 -87.97
C HIS A 189 -39.58 64.45 -88.83
N GLN A 190 -38.38 64.50 -88.23
CA GLN A 190 -37.13 64.67 -88.98
C GLN A 190 -36.24 63.42 -88.89
N GLU A 191 -35.62 63.08 -90.03
CA GLU A 191 -34.66 61.97 -90.14
C GLU A 191 -33.37 62.23 -89.35
N VAL A 192 -32.67 61.15 -88.97
CA VAL A 192 -31.43 61.21 -88.18
C VAL A 192 -30.26 61.81 -88.99
N SER A 193 -30.32 61.76 -90.33
CA SER A 193 -29.37 62.44 -91.22
C SER A 193 -29.45 63.96 -91.14
N ASP A 194 -30.65 64.48 -90.90
CA ASP A 194 -30.98 65.90 -91.04
C ASP A 194 -30.98 66.59 -89.66
N CYS A 195 -31.46 65.87 -88.64
CA CYS A 195 -31.38 66.24 -87.23
C CYS A 195 -30.77 65.07 -86.43
N PRO A 196 -29.48 65.12 -86.06
CA PRO A 196 -28.82 64.10 -85.25
C PRO A 196 -29.57 63.79 -83.94
N CYS A 197 -29.41 62.58 -83.42
CA CYS A 197 -30.03 62.17 -82.16
C CYS A 197 -29.58 63.06 -80.98
N LEU A 198 -30.52 63.57 -80.19
CA LEU A 198 -30.20 64.34 -78.99
C LEU A 198 -29.51 63.46 -77.93
N SER A 199 -28.59 64.06 -77.17
CA SER A 199 -27.94 63.39 -76.04
C SER A 199 -28.90 63.09 -74.88
N THR A 200 -30.11 63.67 -74.88
CA THR A 200 -31.12 63.50 -73.83
C THR A 200 -32.53 63.61 -74.41
N GLY A 201 -33.44 62.74 -73.98
CA GLY A 201 -34.87 62.90 -74.26
C GLY A 201 -35.27 63.02 -75.75
N ASP A 202 -34.48 62.47 -76.70
CA ASP A 202 -34.88 62.45 -78.10
C ASP A 202 -36.19 61.64 -78.26
N PRO A 203 -37.28 62.22 -78.80
CA PRO A 203 -38.55 61.52 -78.91
C PRO A 203 -38.52 60.36 -79.93
N ARG A 204 -37.44 60.21 -80.70
CA ARG A 204 -37.19 59.09 -81.65
C ARG A 204 -36.38 57.95 -81.01
N ALA A 205 -36.04 58.05 -79.71
CA ALA A 205 -35.33 57.02 -78.98
C ALA A 205 -36.11 55.68 -78.96
N ASN A 206 -35.37 54.56 -79.03
CA ASN A 206 -35.89 53.20 -79.21
C ASN A 206 -36.50 52.92 -80.60
N GLN A 207 -36.35 53.82 -81.58
CA GLN A 207 -36.74 53.60 -82.98
C GLN A 207 -35.59 53.95 -83.93
N ALA A 208 -35.48 55.23 -84.33
CA ALA A 208 -34.40 55.71 -85.20
C ALA A 208 -33.15 56.10 -84.40
N CYS A 209 -33.31 56.48 -83.12
CA CYS A 209 -32.23 56.78 -82.21
C CYS A 209 -32.03 55.65 -81.17
N PRO A 210 -30.78 55.39 -80.73
CA PRO A 210 -30.49 54.41 -79.68
C PRO A 210 -31.31 54.63 -78.40
N SER A 211 -31.56 53.57 -77.65
CA SER A 211 -32.15 53.68 -76.32
C SER A 211 -31.18 54.35 -75.35
N TYR A 212 -31.69 55.10 -74.37
CA TYR A 212 -30.85 55.58 -73.28
C TYR A 212 -30.55 54.43 -72.30
N CYS A 213 -29.32 54.40 -71.77
CA CYS A 213 -28.89 53.37 -70.85
C CYS A 213 -29.66 53.46 -69.52
N ILE A 214 -30.19 52.34 -69.07
CA ILE A 214 -30.80 52.20 -67.75
C ILE A 214 -29.74 51.64 -66.79
N ARG A 215 -29.62 52.22 -65.60
CA ARG A 215 -28.63 51.83 -64.58
C ARG A 215 -28.84 50.37 -64.14
N GLY A 216 -27.78 49.58 -64.15
CA GLY A 216 -27.80 48.13 -63.94
C GLY A 216 -28.25 47.31 -65.16
N TYR A 217 -28.57 47.96 -66.28
CA TYR A 217 -29.05 47.35 -67.53
C TYR A 217 -28.46 48.03 -68.78
N ALA A 218 -27.29 48.66 -68.67
CA ALA A 218 -26.59 49.19 -69.84
C ALA A 218 -26.28 48.06 -70.84
N THR A 219 -26.47 48.35 -72.12
CA THR A 219 -26.10 47.47 -73.25
C THR A 219 -24.98 48.11 -74.06
N THR A 220 -24.29 47.35 -74.90
CA THR A 220 -23.25 47.89 -75.82
C THR A 220 -23.77 49.07 -76.65
N ASN A 221 -25.05 49.03 -77.03
CA ASN A 221 -25.63 49.93 -78.04
C ASN A 221 -26.42 51.12 -77.45
N CYS A 222 -26.62 51.19 -76.12
CA CYS A 222 -27.35 52.31 -75.51
C CYS A 222 -26.50 53.59 -75.37
N SER A 223 -27.16 54.75 -75.32
CA SER A 223 -26.56 56.08 -75.13
C SER A 223 -26.66 56.56 -73.68
N CYS A 224 -25.65 57.27 -73.18
CA CYS A 224 -25.67 57.86 -71.85
C CYS A 224 -26.34 59.24 -71.86
N ASP A 225 -27.39 59.41 -71.04
CA ASP A 225 -28.19 60.66 -70.99
C ASP A 225 -27.48 61.75 -70.17
N THR A 226 -27.22 62.91 -70.77
CA THR A 226 -26.54 64.05 -70.11
C THR A 226 -27.42 64.82 -69.10
N ASN A 227 -28.73 64.58 -69.04
CA ASN A 227 -29.69 65.28 -68.17
C ASN A 227 -30.31 64.37 -67.07
N LEU A 228 -29.91 63.09 -66.98
CA LEU A 228 -30.44 62.14 -65.98
C LEU A 228 -29.61 62.15 -64.67
N PRO A 229 -30.01 62.86 -63.59
CA PRO A 229 -29.11 63.10 -62.46
C PRO A 229 -28.89 61.87 -61.57
N SER A 230 -29.78 60.88 -61.67
CA SER A 230 -29.71 59.59 -60.97
C SER A 230 -28.74 58.59 -61.62
N TYR A 231 -28.27 58.87 -62.84
CA TYR A 231 -27.31 58.06 -63.58
C TYR A 231 -26.45 58.92 -64.52
N PRO A 232 -25.51 59.72 -63.97
CA PRO A 232 -24.69 60.65 -64.76
C PRO A 232 -23.87 59.95 -65.84
N VAL A 233 -23.53 60.67 -66.91
CA VAL A 233 -22.78 60.15 -68.06
C VAL A 233 -21.51 59.43 -67.67
N ASP A 234 -20.71 59.96 -66.76
CA ASP A 234 -19.49 59.30 -66.28
C ASP A 234 -19.78 57.96 -65.59
N SER A 235 -20.89 57.87 -64.85
CA SER A 235 -21.34 56.62 -64.22
C SER A 235 -21.86 55.61 -65.26
N CYS A 236 -22.48 56.09 -66.33
CA CYS A 236 -23.00 55.27 -67.42
C CYS A 236 -21.92 54.76 -68.36
N LEU A 237 -20.97 55.61 -68.75
CA LEU A 237 -19.77 55.20 -69.49
C LEU A 237 -18.93 54.22 -68.66
N LYS A 238 -18.82 54.46 -67.34
CA LYS A 238 -18.20 53.53 -66.41
C LYS A 238 -18.92 52.18 -66.36
N GLU A 239 -20.25 52.14 -66.24
CA GLU A 239 -21.03 50.90 -66.28
C GLU A 239 -20.80 50.14 -67.61
N LYS A 240 -20.94 50.82 -68.76
CA LYS A 240 -20.67 50.21 -70.09
C LYS A 240 -19.24 49.67 -70.20
N ASN A 241 -18.24 50.44 -69.80
CA ASN A 241 -16.84 50.04 -69.87
C ASN A 241 -16.57 48.80 -68.98
N CYS A 242 -17.11 48.77 -67.77
CA CYS A 242 -16.94 47.62 -66.86
C CYS A 242 -17.75 46.39 -67.28
N SER A 243 -18.84 46.55 -68.02
CA SER A 243 -19.66 45.44 -68.53
C SER A 243 -19.20 44.88 -69.88
N PHE A 244 -18.55 45.67 -70.74
CA PHE A 244 -18.27 45.28 -72.14
C PHE A 244 -16.83 45.47 -72.63
N ASP A 245 -16.00 46.24 -71.94
CA ASP A 245 -14.59 46.52 -72.32
C ASP A 245 -13.61 46.22 -71.16
N LEU A 246 -14.04 45.41 -70.18
CA LEU A 246 -13.41 45.26 -68.87
C LEU A 246 -11.88 45.02 -68.91
N ILE A 247 -11.39 44.27 -69.91
CA ILE A 247 -9.97 43.92 -70.08
C ILE A 247 -9.06 45.13 -70.31
N HIS A 248 -9.55 46.23 -70.90
CA HIS A 248 -8.78 47.46 -71.11
C HIS A 248 -8.96 48.50 -69.99
N GLN A 249 -9.79 48.21 -68.98
CA GLN A 249 -10.13 49.17 -67.94
C GLN A 249 -9.22 49.00 -66.71
N PRO A 250 -8.61 50.08 -66.19
CA PRO A 250 -7.79 50.01 -64.98
C PRO A 250 -8.66 49.73 -63.74
N VAL A 251 -8.09 49.11 -62.71
CA VAL A 251 -8.80 48.74 -61.47
C VAL A 251 -9.46 49.93 -60.77
N ALA A 252 -8.87 51.12 -60.88
CA ALA A 252 -9.43 52.38 -60.36
C ALA A 252 -10.72 52.83 -61.09
N ASN A 253 -10.89 52.44 -62.36
CA ASN A 253 -12.15 52.61 -63.06
C ASN A 253 -13.07 51.41 -62.79
N CYS A 254 -12.67 50.20 -63.18
CA CYS A 254 -13.46 49.00 -62.99
C CYS A 254 -12.81 48.10 -61.93
N PRO A 255 -13.36 48.03 -60.70
CA PRO A 255 -12.90 47.10 -59.68
C PRO A 255 -12.83 45.66 -60.21
N CYS A 256 -11.97 44.84 -59.60
CA CYS A 256 -11.86 43.43 -59.96
C CYS A 256 -13.17 42.70 -59.67
N LEU A 257 -13.68 41.93 -60.63
CA LEU A 257 -14.84 41.06 -60.40
C LEU A 257 -14.47 39.92 -59.46
N ALA A 258 -15.44 39.49 -58.64
CA ALA A 258 -15.26 38.38 -57.70
C ALA A 258 -15.20 37.00 -58.40
N THR A 259 -15.57 36.93 -59.68
CA THR A 259 -15.56 35.74 -60.53
C THR A 259 -15.31 36.13 -61.98
N GLY A 260 -14.48 35.38 -62.70
CA GLY A 260 -14.33 35.50 -64.16
C GLY A 260 -13.79 36.85 -64.69
N ASP A 261 -13.09 37.63 -63.88
CA ASP A 261 -12.37 38.82 -64.35
C ASP A 261 -11.22 38.40 -65.31
N PRO A 262 -11.17 38.92 -66.55
CA PRO A 262 -10.13 38.59 -67.51
C PRO A 262 -8.75 39.20 -67.17
N ARG A 263 -8.66 40.07 -66.15
CA ARG A 263 -7.41 40.73 -65.70
C ARG A 263 -6.77 40.03 -64.49
N ALA A 264 -7.38 38.95 -63.98
CA ALA A 264 -6.89 38.24 -62.80
C ALA A 264 -5.54 37.56 -63.06
N GLY A 265 -4.57 37.82 -62.21
CA GLY A 265 -3.18 37.36 -62.34
C GLY A 265 -2.22 38.38 -62.97
N ASP A 266 -2.72 39.53 -63.43
CA ASP A 266 -1.91 40.66 -63.92
C ASP A 266 -2.24 41.93 -63.09
N THR A 267 -3.27 42.67 -63.49
CA THR A 267 -3.69 43.91 -62.80
C THR A 267 -4.74 43.66 -61.71
N CYS A 268 -5.42 42.52 -61.73
CA CYS A 268 -6.28 42.05 -60.64
C CYS A 268 -5.63 40.86 -59.91
N PRO A 269 -5.91 40.65 -58.60
CA PRO A 269 -5.33 39.52 -57.86
C PRO A 269 -5.66 38.17 -58.52
N ALA A 270 -4.71 37.24 -58.46
CA ALA A 270 -4.90 35.91 -59.04
C ALA A 270 -6.02 35.13 -58.34
N TYR A 271 -6.59 34.14 -59.03
CA TYR A 271 -7.50 33.19 -58.39
C TYR A 271 -6.77 32.32 -57.39
N CYS A 272 -7.41 32.01 -56.26
CA CYS A 272 -6.82 31.19 -55.21
C CYS A 272 -6.63 29.76 -55.69
N ILE A 273 -5.38 29.29 -55.68
CA ILE A 273 -5.06 27.87 -55.85
C ILE A 273 -5.24 27.17 -54.50
N LYS A 274 -5.87 26.00 -54.50
CA LYS A 274 -6.08 25.15 -53.31
C LYS A 274 -4.76 24.85 -52.60
N GLU A 275 -4.74 24.90 -51.27
CA GLU A 275 -3.56 24.83 -50.37
C GLU A 275 -2.57 26.01 -50.52
N GLN A 276 -2.61 26.75 -51.63
CA GLN A 276 -1.74 27.88 -51.97
C GLN A 276 -2.47 29.23 -51.92
N ALA A 277 -3.65 29.32 -51.30
CA ALA A 277 -4.37 30.59 -51.23
C ALA A 277 -3.54 31.66 -50.50
N THR A 278 -3.45 32.85 -51.07
CA THR A 278 -2.84 34.03 -50.46
C THR A 278 -3.91 34.88 -49.75
N SER A 279 -3.51 35.94 -49.04
CA SER A 279 -4.46 36.85 -48.39
C SER A 279 -5.27 37.68 -49.40
N ASP A 280 -4.70 37.94 -50.57
CA ASP A 280 -5.20 38.82 -51.62
C ASP A 280 -5.91 38.08 -52.79
N CYS A 281 -5.67 36.78 -52.99
CA CYS A 281 -6.27 36.02 -54.10
C CYS A 281 -7.81 35.98 -54.07
N VAL A 282 -8.43 35.78 -55.24
CA VAL A 282 -9.90 35.74 -55.41
C VAL A 282 -10.43 34.31 -55.35
N CYS A 283 -11.50 34.09 -54.58
CA CYS A 283 -12.22 32.81 -54.52
C CYS A 283 -13.35 32.77 -55.55
N ASP A 284 -13.16 32.01 -56.64
CA ASP A 284 -14.12 31.85 -57.73
C ASP A 284 -14.91 30.52 -57.62
N TYR A 285 -16.08 30.44 -58.25
CA TYR A 285 -16.85 29.21 -58.43
C TYR A 285 -16.23 28.27 -59.48
N TYR A 286 -15.52 28.82 -60.47
CA TYR A 286 -14.97 28.06 -61.60
C TYR A 286 -13.68 27.28 -61.29
N ILE A 287 -13.22 27.24 -60.03
CA ILE A 287 -12.01 26.51 -59.64
C ILE A 287 -12.36 25.03 -59.36
N PRO A 288 -11.82 24.05 -60.12
CA PRO A 288 -12.13 22.63 -59.90
C PRO A 288 -11.75 22.16 -58.49
N ASP A 289 -12.64 21.38 -57.88
CA ASP A 289 -12.47 20.78 -56.55
C ASP A 289 -12.12 21.75 -55.41
N TYR A 290 -12.41 23.05 -55.58
CA TYR A 290 -12.13 24.11 -54.63
C TYR A 290 -13.22 25.20 -54.66
N THR A 291 -14.37 24.88 -54.07
CA THR A 291 -15.52 25.79 -54.01
C THR A 291 -15.22 27.10 -53.28
N ILE A 292 -15.98 28.16 -53.58
CA ILE A 292 -15.90 29.46 -52.86
C ILE A 292 -15.94 29.26 -51.34
N ALA A 293 -16.78 28.36 -50.82
CA ALA A 293 -16.87 28.08 -49.39
C ALA A 293 -15.59 27.45 -48.83
N GLN A 294 -15.00 26.47 -49.53
CA GLN A 294 -13.70 25.89 -49.16
C GLN A 294 -12.57 26.91 -49.24
N CYS A 295 -12.59 27.80 -50.25
CA CYS A 295 -11.58 28.83 -50.45
C CYS A 295 -11.63 29.94 -49.40
N GLN A 296 -12.83 30.48 -49.10
CA GLN A 296 -12.99 31.45 -48.03
C GLN A 296 -12.63 30.83 -46.66
N LYS A 297 -12.92 29.53 -46.47
CA LYS A 297 -12.49 28.78 -45.28
C LYS A 297 -10.96 28.61 -45.20
N GLU A 298 -10.27 28.27 -46.29
CA GLU A 298 -8.80 28.24 -46.31
C GLU A 298 -8.22 29.61 -45.96
N LYS A 299 -8.68 30.69 -46.63
CA LYS A 299 -8.23 32.06 -46.34
C LYS A 299 -8.50 32.48 -44.90
N ALA A 300 -9.66 32.12 -44.34
CA ALA A 300 -10.01 32.40 -42.95
C ALA A 300 -9.08 31.66 -41.97
N CYS A 301 -8.82 30.37 -42.18
CA CYS A 301 -7.90 29.58 -41.34
C CYS A 301 -6.43 30.00 -41.48
N LYS A 302 -6.03 30.54 -42.64
CA LYS A 302 -4.63 30.88 -42.96
C LYS A 302 -4.26 32.33 -42.61
N TYR A 303 -5.21 33.26 -42.66
CA TYR A 303 -4.97 34.71 -42.48
C TYR A 303 -5.85 35.40 -41.42
N ASN A 304 -6.92 34.77 -40.94
CA ASN A 304 -7.83 35.35 -39.94
C ASN A 304 -8.15 34.36 -38.79
N LEU A 305 -7.20 33.47 -38.50
CA LEU A 305 -7.38 32.29 -37.63
C LEU A 305 -7.91 32.64 -36.24
N VAL A 306 -7.45 33.77 -35.67
CA VAL A 306 -7.83 34.24 -34.32
C VAL A 306 -9.34 34.45 -34.14
N ASN A 307 -10.08 34.68 -35.24
CA ASN A 307 -11.52 34.89 -35.24
C ASN A 307 -12.33 33.65 -35.68
N GLN A 308 -11.71 32.47 -35.83
CA GLN A 308 -12.36 31.25 -36.33
C GLN A 308 -12.66 30.24 -35.21
N SER A 309 -13.81 29.56 -35.31
CA SER A 309 -14.16 28.46 -34.41
C SER A 309 -13.24 27.24 -34.62
N THR A 310 -13.23 26.31 -33.66
CA THR A 310 -12.48 25.04 -33.80
C THR A 310 -13.15 24.04 -34.74
N THR A 311 -14.47 24.16 -34.94
CA THR A 311 -15.24 23.43 -35.96
C THR A 311 -14.99 23.96 -37.38
N ASP A 312 -14.62 25.23 -37.51
CA ASP A 312 -14.21 25.81 -38.79
C ASP A 312 -12.74 25.54 -39.07
N CYS A 313 -11.86 26.01 -38.19
CA CYS A 313 -10.43 25.84 -38.34
C CYS A 313 -9.90 25.01 -37.18
N ALA A 314 -9.44 23.79 -37.48
CA ALA A 314 -8.75 22.93 -36.52
C ALA A 314 -7.60 23.69 -35.83
N CYS A 315 -7.28 23.30 -34.59
CA CYS A 315 -6.19 23.91 -33.84
C CYS A 315 -4.84 23.59 -34.46
N LEU A 316 -3.99 24.60 -34.68
CA LEU A 316 -2.63 24.36 -35.16
C LEU A 316 -1.81 23.63 -34.09
N SER A 317 -0.88 22.78 -34.51
CA SER A 317 0.03 22.08 -33.60
C SER A 317 1.05 23.00 -32.93
N THR A 318 1.21 24.24 -33.41
CA THR A 318 2.14 25.27 -32.88
C THR A 318 1.57 26.65 -33.10
N ASN A 319 1.79 27.57 -32.16
CA ASN A 319 1.49 29.01 -32.30
C ASN A 319 0.06 29.37 -32.74
N ASP A 320 -0.96 28.55 -32.44
CA ASP A 320 -2.36 28.93 -32.68
C ASP A 320 -2.74 30.13 -31.79
N PRO A 321 -3.21 31.27 -32.35
CA PRO A 321 -3.56 32.45 -31.57
C PRO A 321 -4.80 32.25 -30.66
N ARG A 322 -5.47 31.09 -30.75
CA ARG A 322 -6.60 30.67 -29.91
C ARG A 322 -6.21 29.67 -28.82
N ALA A 323 -4.93 29.29 -28.71
CA ALA A 323 -4.44 28.39 -27.67
C ALA A 323 -4.67 28.98 -26.27
N GLY A 324 -5.12 28.14 -25.33
CA GLY A 324 -5.55 28.57 -24.00
C GLY A 324 -6.88 29.36 -23.99
N LYS A 325 -7.67 29.29 -25.08
CA LYS A 325 -9.02 29.90 -25.16
C LYS A 325 -10.02 28.93 -25.78
N ALA A 326 -10.01 28.82 -27.11
CA ALA A 326 -10.86 27.89 -27.87
C ALA A 326 -10.10 26.63 -28.28
N CYS A 327 -8.77 26.74 -28.41
CA CYS A 327 -7.86 25.60 -28.54
C CYS A 327 -7.19 25.31 -27.19
N PRO A 328 -6.81 24.04 -26.92
CA PRO A 328 -5.97 23.70 -25.78
C PRO A 328 -4.72 24.57 -25.68
N SER A 329 -4.21 24.78 -24.47
CA SER A 329 -2.91 25.43 -24.27
C SER A 329 -1.77 24.51 -24.71
N TYR A 330 -0.66 25.09 -25.18
CA TYR A 330 0.56 24.33 -25.37
C TYR A 330 1.19 23.98 -24.02
N CYS A 331 1.73 22.78 -23.88
CA CYS A 331 2.37 22.34 -22.66
C CYS A 331 3.63 23.17 -22.36
N VAL A 332 3.75 23.67 -21.13
CA VAL A 332 4.95 24.36 -20.65
C VAL A 332 5.88 23.34 -20.01
N LYS A 333 7.18 23.42 -20.30
CA LYS A 333 8.20 22.51 -19.77
C LYS A 333 8.23 22.54 -18.23
N GLY A 334 8.15 21.38 -17.60
CA GLY A 334 8.03 21.24 -16.14
C GLY A 334 6.66 21.62 -15.57
N GLN A 335 5.69 22.04 -16.39
CA GLN A 335 4.28 22.28 -16.05
C GLN A 335 3.32 21.76 -17.16
N PRO A 336 3.38 20.48 -17.59
CA PRO A 336 2.30 19.92 -18.40
C PRO A 336 1.01 19.76 -17.59
N THR A 337 -0.11 19.61 -18.29
CA THR A 337 -1.40 19.16 -17.75
C THR A 337 -1.92 18.01 -18.60
N SER A 338 -2.95 17.30 -18.14
CA SER A 338 -3.63 16.26 -18.93
C SER A 338 -4.23 16.80 -20.24
N GLU A 339 -4.62 18.08 -20.29
CA GLU A 339 -5.31 18.68 -21.45
C GLU A 339 -4.40 19.45 -22.41
N CYS A 340 -3.18 19.84 -21.99
CA CYS A 340 -2.28 20.61 -22.86
C CYS A 340 -1.78 19.78 -24.07
N VAL A 341 -1.43 20.48 -25.16
CA VAL A 341 -0.92 19.88 -26.40
C VAL A 341 0.58 20.12 -26.56
N CYS A 342 1.31 19.14 -27.07
CA CYS A 342 2.74 19.25 -27.30
C CYS A 342 3.05 20.02 -28.59
N ASP A 343 3.74 21.16 -28.48
CA ASP A 343 4.10 22.01 -29.61
C ASP A 343 5.18 21.34 -30.50
N THR A 344 4.91 21.20 -31.79
CA THR A 344 5.81 20.54 -32.77
C THR A 344 6.99 21.40 -33.23
N ASN A 345 7.02 22.70 -32.95
CA ASN A 345 8.10 23.65 -33.31
C ASN A 345 8.85 24.20 -32.08
N SER A 346 8.49 23.79 -30.86
CA SER A 346 9.17 24.24 -29.62
C SER A 346 10.63 23.78 -29.57
N THR A 347 11.54 24.76 -29.69
CA THR A 347 13.00 24.52 -29.75
C THR A 347 13.63 24.14 -28.41
N GLY A 348 12.95 24.41 -27.29
CA GLY A 348 13.43 24.10 -25.92
C GLY A 348 12.73 22.92 -25.24
N PHE A 349 11.63 22.43 -25.82
CA PHE A 349 10.79 21.39 -25.23
C PHE A 349 10.16 20.56 -26.37
N THR A 350 10.84 19.49 -26.77
CA THR A 350 10.43 18.71 -27.95
C THR A 350 9.14 17.91 -27.69
N VAL A 351 8.41 17.54 -28.75
CA VAL A 351 7.19 16.71 -28.64
C VAL A 351 7.43 15.45 -27.81
N HIS A 352 8.57 14.78 -27.98
CA HIS A 352 8.93 13.59 -27.21
C HIS A 352 9.18 13.90 -25.72
N GLN A 353 9.88 15.00 -25.40
CA GLN A 353 10.04 15.46 -24.01
C GLN A 353 8.68 15.80 -23.38
N CYS A 354 7.81 16.46 -24.13
CA CYS A 354 6.47 16.83 -23.68
C CYS A 354 5.55 15.63 -23.45
N GLN A 355 5.51 14.67 -24.37
CA GLN A 355 4.75 13.43 -24.19
C GLN A 355 5.26 12.64 -22.97
N LYS A 356 6.59 12.60 -22.76
CA LYS A 356 7.21 11.94 -21.62
C LYS A 356 6.88 12.64 -20.29
N GLU A 357 7.02 13.95 -20.19
CA GLU A 357 6.59 14.71 -19.01
C GLU A 357 5.07 14.59 -18.75
N LYS A 358 4.25 14.43 -19.80
CA LYS A 358 2.80 14.24 -19.68
C LYS A 358 2.43 12.86 -19.12
N LEU A 359 3.15 11.80 -19.50
CA LEU A 359 3.00 10.45 -18.92
C LEU A 359 3.31 10.45 -17.42
N CYS A 360 4.26 11.27 -16.95
CA CYS A 360 4.56 11.46 -15.53
C CYS A 360 3.40 12.04 -14.70
N ILE A 361 2.32 12.48 -15.35
CA ILE A 361 1.11 13.02 -14.71
C ILE A 361 -0.07 12.07 -14.92
N THR A 362 -0.26 11.53 -16.13
CA THR A 362 -1.45 10.73 -16.46
C THR A 362 -1.32 9.24 -16.22
N ASP A 363 -0.10 8.69 -16.22
CA ASP A 363 0.16 7.25 -16.14
C ASP A 363 1.45 6.92 -15.36
N LEU A 364 1.63 7.61 -14.23
CA LEU A 364 2.88 7.57 -13.45
C LEU A 364 3.27 6.16 -12.99
N ILE A 365 2.30 5.26 -12.77
CA ILE A 365 2.55 3.91 -12.22
C ILE A 365 3.43 3.06 -13.13
N HIS A 366 3.35 3.27 -14.45
CA HIS A 366 4.09 2.50 -15.46
C HIS A 366 5.41 3.16 -15.88
N GLN A 367 5.83 4.27 -15.24
CA GLN A 367 7.01 5.04 -15.64
C GLN A 367 8.24 4.77 -14.77
N ASN A 368 9.40 4.70 -15.42
CA ASN A 368 10.70 4.49 -14.78
C ASN A 368 11.20 5.72 -14.01
N ILE A 369 12.04 5.53 -12.99
CA ILE A 369 12.62 6.63 -12.19
C ILE A 369 13.58 7.55 -12.96
N THR A 370 14.17 7.07 -14.06
CA THR A 370 14.97 7.88 -15.00
C THR A 370 14.12 8.83 -15.84
N ASP A 371 12.84 8.52 -15.96
CA ASP A 371 11.92 9.05 -16.95
C ASP A 371 10.91 10.00 -16.30
N CYS A 372 10.41 9.57 -15.13
CA CYS A 372 9.58 10.33 -14.22
C CYS A 372 10.16 10.18 -12.81
N PRO A 373 10.92 11.18 -12.30
CA PRO A 373 11.50 11.14 -10.97
C PRO A 373 10.44 10.89 -9.88
N CYS A 374 10.87 10.31 -8.75
CA CYS A 374 9.99 10.01 -7.63
C CYS A 374 9.40 11.30 -7.03
N GLN A 375 8.07 11.39 -6.94
CA GLN A 375 7.41 12.56 -6.35
C GLN A 375 7.64 12.62 -4.83
N SER A 376 7.77 13.83 -4.28
CA SER A 376 7.97 14.04 -2.83
C SER A 376 6.75 13.67 -1.98
N THR A 377 5.58 13.46 -2.60
CA THR A 377 4.33 13.08 -1.94
C THR A 377 3.44 12.27 -2.88
N GLY A 378 2.83 11.19 -2.37
CA GLY A 378 1.77 10.48 -3.10
C GLY A 378 2.20 9.76 -4.38
N ASP A 379 3.50 9.50 -4.59
CA ASP A 379 3.97 8.70 -5.71
C ASP A 379 3.44 7.25 -5.55
N PRO A 380 2.64 6.73 -6.49
CA PRO A 380 2.09 5.39 -6.42
C PRO A 380 3.15 4.28 -6.54
N ARG A 381 4.40 4.63 -6.88
CA ARG A 381 5.56 3.72 -6.93
C ARG A 381 6.38 3.73 -5.64
N ALA A 382 5.98 4.49 -4.62
CA ALA A 382 6.70 4.57 -3.35
C ALA A 382 6.66 3.22 -2.61
N GLY A 383 7.83 2.70 -2.24
CA GLY A 383 8.00 1.36 -1.69
C GLY A 383 8.22 0.24 -2.71
N THR A 384 8.14 0.52 -4.02
CA THR A 384 8.41 -0.47 -5.08
C THR A 384 9.52 0.00 -6.02
N LEU A 385 9.27 1.02 -6.84
CA LEU A 385 10.25 1.61 -7.76
C LEU A 385 10.93 2.86 -7.19
N CYS A 386 10.26 3.51 -6.22
CA CYS A 386 10.71 4.70 -5.52
C CYS A 386 10.91 4.41 -4.04
N TYR A 387 11.85 5.13 -3.40
CA TYR A 387 12.04 5.06 -1.94
C TYR A 387 10.72 5.30 -1.20
N SER A 388 10.48 4.54 -0.14
CA SER A 388 9.31 4.70 0.71
C SER A 388 9.31 6.06 1.43
N TYR A 389 8.12 6.56 1.74
CA TYR A 389 8.00 7.74 2.61
C TYR A 389 8.35 7.36 4.05
N CYS A 390 9.10 8.23 4.74
CA CYS A 390 9.43 8.01 6.14
C CYS A 390 8.17 8.06 7.01
N ALA A 391 7.94 7.02 7.81
CA ALA A 391 6.95 7.04 8.88
C ALA A 391 7.60 7.49 10.21
N GLN A 392 6.80 8.06 11.11
CA GLN A 392 7.28 8.57 12.40
C GLN A 392 7.87 7.43 13.24
N GLY A 393 9.10 7.59 13.72
CA GLY A 393 9.81 6.53 14.45
C GLY A 393 10.28 5.33 13.60
N GLN A 394 10.05 5.34 12.28
CA GLN A 394 10.57 4.37 11.31
C GLN A 394 11.34 5.06 10.18
N VAL A 395 12.08 6.12 10.53
CA VAL A 395 12.95 6.85 9.60
C VAL A 395 14.19 6.01 9.28
N THR A 396 14.68 6.09 8.04
CA THR A 396 15.92 5.47 7.57
C THR A 396 16.77 6.50 6.83
N SER A 397 18.02 6.15 6.50
CA SER A 397 18.88 6.94 5.62
C SER A 397 18.31 7.13 4.20
N GLU A 398 17.44 6.22 3.74
CA GLU A 398 16.97 6.15 2.36
C GLU A 398 15.55 6.69 2.16
N CYS A 399 14.66 6.60 3.16
CA CYS A 399 13.28 7.06 3.03
C CYS A 399 13.16 8.57 2.76
N VAL A 400 12.07 8.99 2.13
CA VAL A 400 11.80 10.40 1.74
C VAL A 400 10.81 11.06 2.69
N CYS A 401 11.09 12.29 3.12
CA CYS A 401 10.16 13.06 3.96
C CYS A 401 9.00 13.64 3.13
N ASN A 402 7.79 13.16 3.39
CA ASN A 402 6.55 13.60 2.75
C ASN A 402 6.20 15.06 3.15
N THR A 403 6.09 15.97 2.18
CA THR A 403 5.81 17.41 2.45
C THR A 403 4.38 17.67 2.92
N ASN A 404 3.44 16.76 2.64
CA ASN A 404 2.00 16.96 2.86
C ASN A 404 1.47 16.13 4.05
N SER A 405 2.35 15.47 4.80
CA SER A 405 2.00 14.70 5.99
C SER A 405 1.60 15.64 7.14
N SER A 406 0.33 15.59 7.52
CA SER A 406 -0.24 16.36 8.64
C SER A 406 0.27 15.88 10.01
N ASN A 407 0.44 14.57 10.18
CA ASN A 407 0.82 13.96 11.45
C ASN A 407 2.34 13.90 11.66
N PHE A 408 3.12 13.86 10.58
CA PHE A 408 4.58 13.74 10.61
C PHE A 408 5.21 14.75 9.66
N THR A 409 5.36 15.99 10.13
CA THR A 409 5.77 17.13 9.29
C THR A 409 7.18 16.96 8.71
N ILE A 410 7.46 17.62 7.59
CA ILE A 410 8.80 17.55 6.96
C ILE A 410 9.94 18.00 7.91
N GLN A 411 9.71 18.96 8.80
CA GLN A 411 10.71 19.35 9.81
C GLN A 411 10.93 18.25 10.86
N GLN A 412 9.84 17.60 11.33
CA GLN A 412 9.93 16.45 12.24
C GLN A 412 10.73 15.31 11.60
N CYS A 413 10.41 14.98 10.34
CA CYS A 413 11.08 13.93 9.58
C CYS A 413 12.55 14.22 9.28
N GLN A 414 12.88 15.43 8.82
CA GLN A 414 14.28 15.82 8.56
C GLN A 414 15.11 15.79 9.84
N LYS A 415 14.53 16.18 10.98
CA LYS A 415 15.16 16.11 12.29
C LYS A 415 15.43 14.67 12.74
N GLU A 416 14.42 13.79 12.67
CA GLU A 416 14.59 12.36 12.97
C GLU A 416 15.60 11.70 12.02
N LYS A 417 15.69 12.12 10.75
CA LYS A 417 16.68 11.62 9.78
C LYS A 417 18.12 12.05 10.13
N LEU A 418 18.32 13.29 10.58
CA LEU A 418 19.63 13.75 11.06
C LEU A 418 20.13 12.98 12.29
N CYS A 419 19.22 12.52 13.16
CA CYS A 419 19.57 11.63 14.28
C CYS A 419 20.12 10.26 13.84
N ILE A 420 19.97 9.89 12.56
CA ILE A 420 20.49 8.64 11.98
C ILE A 420 21.75 8.93 11.16
N THR A 421 21.71 9.94 10.28
CA THR A 421 22.77 10.17 9.29
C THR A 421 23.92 11.06 9.78
N ASP A 422 23.70 11.91 10.78
CA ASP A 422 24.69 12.90 11.24
C ASP A 422 24.61 13.15 12.76
N LEU A 423 24.44 12.08 13.53
CA LEU A 423 24.17 12.12 14.98
C LEU A 423 25.22 12.92 15.77
N ILE A 424 26.49 12.90 15.33
CA ILE A 424 27.61 13.54 16.04
C ILE A 424 27.48 15.06 16.17
N HIS A 425 26.81 15.72 15.22
CA HIS A 425 26.56 17.17 15.25
C HIS A 425 25.24 17.56 15.92
N GLN A 426 24.41 16.60 16.35
CA GLN A 426 23.08 16.87 16.92
C GLN A 426 23.11 17.05 18.44
N THR A 427 22.31 17.99 18.95
CA THR A 427 22.19 18.22 20.40
C THR A 427 21.38 17.11 21.09
N VAL A 428 21.47 17.02 22.41
CA VAL A 428 20.65 16.08 23.22
C VAL A 428 19.18 16.48 23.35
N TYR A 429 18.83 17.72 23.00
CA TYR A 429 17.44 18.16 22.85
C TYR A 429 16.85 17.72 21.51
N ASP A 430 17.69 17.63 20.47
CA ASP A 430 17.28 17.30 19.12
C ASP A 430 17.26 15.80 18.86
N CYS A 431 18.31 15.10 19.32
CA CYS A 431 18.48 13.67 19.21
C CYS A 431 18.93 13.11 20.58
N LYS A 432 18.06 12.34 21.23
CA LYS A 432 18.36 11.67 22.51
C LYS A 432 19.66 10.87 22.43
N CYS A 433 20.36 10.73 23.56
CA CYS A 433 21.54 9.87 23.63
C CYS A 433 21.15 8.41 23.36
N LEU A 434 21.90 7.69 22.53
CA LEU A 434 21.71 6.26 22.34
C LEU A 434 22.06 5.48 23.61
N SER A 435 21.42 4.34 23.83
CA SER A 435 21.70 3.44 24.97
C SER A 435 22.99 2.63 24.81
N THR A 436 23.63 2.72 23.64
CA THR A 436 24.85 2.02 23.24
C THR A 436 25.54 2.81 22.13
N GLY A 437 26.87 2.88 22.15
CA GLY A 437 27.67 3.35 21.01
C GLY A 437 27.45 4.79 20.51
N ASP A 438 26.83 5.69 21.28
CA ASP A 438 26.62 7.09 20.86
C ASP A 438 27.98 7.80 20.65
N PRO A 439 28.25 8.39 19.45
CA PRO A 439 29.53 9.06 19.19
C PRO A 439 29.74 10.33 20.04
N ARG A 440 28.71 10.82 20.75
CA ARG A 440 28.76 11.95 21.68
C ARG A 440 28.97 11.51 23.14
N ALA A 441 29.14 10.22 23.41
CA ALA A 441 29.32 9.69 24.76
C ALA A 441 30.65 10.17 25.37
N GLY A 442 30.58 10.73 26.57
CA GLY A 442 31.72 11.35 27.26
C GLY A 442 31.94 12.84 26.95
N SER A 443 31.17 13.42 26.03
CA SER A 443 31.13 14.87 25.77
C SER A 443 29.74 15.44 26.06
N THR A 444 28.84 15.41 25.08
CA THR A 444 27.46 15.94 25.21
C THR A 444 26.51 14.91 25.83
N CYS A 445 26.78 13.62 25.62
CA CYS A 445 26.08 12.51 26.26
C CYS A 445 26.92 11.93 27.41
N PRO A 446 26.30 11.36 28.46
CA PRO A 446 27.02 10.65 29.52
C PRO A 446 27.93 9.54 28.95
N ALA A 447 29.12 9.36 29.54
CA ALA A 447 29.99 8.24 29.19
C ALA A 447 29.35 6.90 29.60
N TYR A 448 29.61 5.85 28.83
CA TYR A 448 29.22 4.49 29.22
C TYR A 448 30.09 3.98 30.38
N CYS A 449 29.47 3.21 31.29
CA CYS A 449 30.15 2.66 32.45
C CYS A 449 31.11 1.53 32.05
N ILE A 450 32.39 1.64 32.43
CA ILE A 450 33.40 0.61 32.22
C ILE A 450 33.46 -0.29 33.47
N LYS A 451 33.51 -1.61 33.27
CA LYS A 451 33.63 -2.61 34.35
C LYS A 451 34.83 -2.33 35.26
N GLY A 452 34.61 -2.34 36.58
CA GLY A 452 35.60 -1.92 37.60
C GLY A 452 35.77 -0.40 37.74
N SER A 453 35.74 0.35 36.64
CA SER A 453 35.93 1.80 36.57
C SER A 453 34.62 2.60 36.50
N THR A 454 33.53 2.07 37.05
CA THR A 454 32.23 2.76 37.14
C THR A 454 32.35 4.06 37.94
N ASN A 455 31.60 5.09 37.54
CA ASN A 455 31.44 6.35 38.27
C ASN A 455 29.95 6.68 38.47
N GLN A 456 29.61 7.73 39.22
CA GLN A 456 28.21 8.01 39.55
C GLN A 456 27.40 8.61 38.37
N SER A 457 28.05 9.24 37.38
CA SER A 457 27.41 9.88 36.22
C SER A 457 27.32 9.00 34.97
N CYS A 458 28.06 7.89 34.88
CA CYS A 458 28.05 7.01 33.71
C CYS A 458 26.73 6.26 33.53
N VAL A 459 26.42 5.86 32.30
CA VAL A 459 25.22 5.10 31.92
C VAL A 459 25.60 3.66 31.56
N CYS A 460 24.74 2.69 31.89
CA CYS A 460 24.96 1.29 31.53
C CYS A 460 24.59 1.05 30.08
N ASP A 461 25.56 0.59 29.28
CA ASP A 461 25.42 0.29 27.86
C ASP A 461 24.54 -0.96 27.64
N THR A 462 23.61 -0.91 26.67
CA THR A 462 22.64 -2.00 26.45
C THR A 462 23.17 -3.19 25.67
N ASN A 463 24.22 -3.04 24.87
CA ASN A 463 24.67 -4.05 23.91
C ASN A 463 26.06 -4.63 24.26
N THR A 464 26.70 -4.10 25.31
CA THR A 464 28.04 -4.52 25.77
C THR A 464 28.02 -5.87 26.49
N SER A 465 28.36 -6.93 25.76
CA SER A 465 28.38 -8.32 26.25
C SER A 465 29.34 -8.59 27.42
N ASN A 466 30.43 -7.82 27.56
CA ASN A 466 31.42 -8.01 28.63
C ASN A 466 31.02 -7.37 29.99
N PHE A 467 30.01 -6.49 29.98
CA PHE A 467 29.48 -5.80 31.16
C PHE A 467 27.96 -5.53 31.02
N PRO A 468 27.12 -6.59 31.10
CA PRO A 468 25.68 -6.47 30.87
C PRO A 468 24.99 -5.45 31.78
N VAL A 469 23.93 -4.82 31.26
CA VAL A 469 23.16 -3.75 31.91
C VAL A 469 22.88 -4.01 33.38
N ASP A 470 22.38 -5.20 33.74
CA ASP A 470 21.96 -5.47 35.11
C ASP A 470 23.14 -5.69 36.05
N GLN A 471 24.26 -6.25 35.56
CA GLN A 471 25.52 -6.26 36.31
C GLN A 471 26.05 -4.83 36.48
N CYS A 472 25.95 -3.98 35.47
CA CYS A 472 26.37 -2.58 35.56
C CYS A 472 25.52 -1.77 36.55
N LYS A 473 24.18 -1.92 36.53
CA LYS A 473 23.28 -1.31 37.51
C LYS A 473 23.63 -1.78 38.93
N LYS A 474 23.84 -3.09 39.09
CA LYS A 474 24.19 -3.73 40.37
C LYS A 474 25.53 -3.23 40.90
N ASP A 475 26.60 -3.25 40.10
CA ASP A 475 27.91 -2.69 40.44
C ASP A 475 27.82 -1.20 40.82
N LYS A 476 27.03 -0.41 40.09
CA LYS A 476 26.83 1.02 40.37
C LYS A 476 26.09 1.24 41.69
N ALA A 477 25.04 0.47 41.96
CA ALA A 477 24.29 0.52 43.21
C ALA A 477 25.15 0.09 44.41
N CYS A 478 25.89 -1.02 44.30
CA CYS A 478 26.80 -1.49 45.34
C CYS A 478 27.96 -0.53 45.63
N LYS A 479 28.35 0.32 44.68
CA LYS A 479 29.46 1.27 44.83
C LYS A 479 29.04 2.67 45.29
N TYR A 480 27.81 3.11 44.96
CA TYR A 480 27.36 4.50 45.19
C TYR A 480 26.09 4.65 46.03
N ASP A 481 25.33 3.57 46.27
CA ASP A 481 24.06 3.57 47.01
C ASP A 481 23.96 2.40 48.00
N LEU A 482 25.11 1.86 48.42
CA LEU A 482 25.23 0.60 49.17
C LEU A 482 24.27 0.49 50.38
N ALA A 483 24.02 1.60 51.08
CA ALA A 483 23.15 1.63 52.26
C ALA A 483 21.70 1.20 52.00
N ASN A 484 21.21 1.32 50.75
CA ASN A 484 19.85 0.96 50.36
C ASN A 484 19.74 -0.44 49.70
N GLN A 485 20.85 -1.18 49.58
CA GLN A 485 20.92 -2.44 48.83
C GLN A 485 20.85 -3.69 49.73
N THR A 486 20.22 -4.77 49.26
CA THR A 486 20.14 -6.03 50.03
C THR A 486 21.51 -6.71 50.14
N ALA A 487 21.70 -7.57 51.14
CA ALA A 487 22.91 -8.41 51.26
C ALA A 487 23.01 -9.47 50.14
N THR A 488 21.88 -9.86 49.54
CA THR A 488 21.79 -10.75 48.38
C THR A 488 22.24 -10.05 47.09
N ASP A 489 22.04 -8.74 47.01
CA ASP A 489 22.43 -7.94 45.86
C ASP A 489 23.87 -7.43 45.95
N CYS A 490 24.19 -6.78 47.05
CA CYS A 490 25.52 -6.26 47.31
C CYS A 490 26.10 -7.02 48.51
N PRO A 491 27.08 -7.92 48.30
CA PRO A 491 27.74 -8.64 49.38
C PRO A 491 28.18 -7.69 50.49
N CYS A 492 28.02 -8.12 51.75
CA CYS A 492 28.41 -7.32 52.90
C CYS A 492 29.91 -7.04 52.90
N LEU A 493 30.30 -5.78 53.08
CA LEU A 493 31.72 -5.41 53.14
C LEU A 493 32.39 -6.05 54.37
N SER A 494 33.67 -6.37 54.23
CA SER A 494 34.49 -6.97 55.30
C SER A 494 34.85 -5.98 56.42
N SER A 495 34.65 -4.68 56.19
CA SER A 495 34.72 -3.59 57.17
C SER A 495 33.78 -2.45 56.76
N GLY A 496 33.25 -1.72 57.74
CA GLY A 496 32.55 -0.44 57.52
C GLY A 496 31.25 -0.46 56.69
N ASP A 497 30.59 -1.62 56.49
CA ASP A 497 29.33 -1.68 55.73
C ASP A 497 28.23 -0.85 56.42
N PRO A 498 27.59 0.12 55.74
CA PRO A 498 26.53 0.97 56.33
C PRO A 498 25.25 0.20 56.70
N ARG A 499 25.14 -1.08 56.32
CA ARG A 499 24.02 -1.98 56.62
C ARG A 499 24.32 -2.98 57.74
N ALA A 500 25.52 -2.95 58.33
CA ALA A 500 25.92 -3.84 59.42
C ALA A 500 24.97 -3.69 60.62
N GLY A 501 24.51 -4.82 61.17
CA GLY A 501 23.49 -4.84 62.23
C GLY A 501 22.06 -4.58 61.76
N LYS A 502 21.80 -4.51 60.44
CA LYS A 502 20.46 -4.43 59.84
C LYS A 502 20.25 -5.54 58.81
N ALA A 503 20.74 -5.35 57.58
CA ALA A 503 20.65 -6.32 56.50
C ALA A 503 21.94 -7.16 56.36
N CYS A 504 23.06 -6.66 56.91
CA CYS A 504 24.31 -7.39 57.03
C CYS A 504 24.57 -7.77 58.50
N PRO A 505 25.31 -8.87 58.75
CA PRO A 505 25.86 -9.19 60.07
C PRO A 505 26.46 -7.97 60.77
N ALA A 506 26.26 -7.85 62.08
CA ALA A 506 26.98 -6.86 62.86
C ALA A 506 28.48 -7.21 62.90
N TYR A 507 29.35 -6.20 63.03
CA TYR A 507 30.75 -6.46 63.37
C TYR A 507 30.87 -6.81 64.86
N CYS A 508 31.70 -7.80 65.19
CA CYS A 508 31.92 -8.19 66.58
C CYS A 508 32.69 -7.08 67.33
N ILE A 509 32.08 -6.45 68.33
CA ILE A 509 32.65 -5.26 69.01
C ILE A 509 33.45 -5.56 70.28
N SER A 510 33.25 -6.72 70.92
CA SER A 510 34.00 -7.13 72.10
C SER A 510 33.96 -8.65 72.31
N LYS A 511 34.93 -9.16 73.08
CA LYS A 511 35.04 -10.55 73.53
C LYS A 511 33.76 -11.11 74.18
N ASN A 512 33.06 -10.29 74.95
CA ASN A 512 31.83 -10.67 75.68
C ASN A 512 30.56 -10.11 75.00
N THR A 513 30.67 -9.67 73.74
CA THR A 513 29.52 -9.20 72.94
C THR A 513 29.52 -9.73 71.49
N PRO A 514 29.59 -11.07 71.32
CA PRO A 514 29.04 -11.71 70.13
C PRO A 514 27.94 -12.72 70.51
N ASN A 515 26.70 -12.52 70.03
CA ASN A 515 25.94 -13.68 69.59
C ASN A 515 26.60 -14.25 68.33
N ALA A 516 26.29 -15.49 67.96
CA ALA A 516 27.03 -16.24 66.94
C ALA A 516 27.00 -15.64 65.52
N ASP A 517 26.19 -14.59 65.32
CA ASP A 517 25.76 -14.03 64.05
C ASP A 517 26.56 -12.76 63.65
N CYS A 518 27.63 -12.43 64.39
CA CYS A 518 28.55 -11.34 64.03
C CYS A 518 29.75 -11.81 63.18
N THR A 519 30.26 -10.88 62.37
CA THR A 519 31.46 -11.03 61.55
C THR A 519 32.64 -10.28 62.18
N CYS A 520 33.85 -10.85 62.10
CA CYS A 520 35.06 -10.14 62.49
C CYS A 520 35.36 -9.02 61.49
N ASP A 521 35.41 -7.77 61.97
CA ASP A 521 35.84 -6.63 61.16
C ASP A 521 37.28 -6.86 60.66
N SER A 522 37.48 -6.76 59.34
CA SER A 522 38.79 -6.95 58.71
C SER A 522 39.69 -5.70 58.80
N ASN A 523 39.19 -4.60 59.36
CA ASN A 523 39.98 -3.41 59.68
C ASN A 523 41.03 -3.73 60.77
N PRO A 524 42.35 -3.58 60.50
CA PRO A 524 43.39 -3.82 61.50
C PRO A 524 43.31 -2.91 62.73
N SER A 525 42.62 -1.77 62.61
CA SER A 525 42.42 -0.77 63.67
C SER A 525 41.03 -0.85 64.33
N ALA A 526 40.27 -1.94 64.13
CA ALA A 526 39.00 -2.16 64.82
C ALA A 526 39.18 -2.27 66.34
N SER A 527 38.14 -1.93 67.12
CA SER A 527 38.15 -2.07 68.59
C SER A 527 38.33 -3.51 69.07
N TYR A 528 38.06 -4.48 68.20
CA TYR A 528 38.28 -5.90 68.41
C TYR A 528 39.00 -6.47 67.17
N PRO A 529 40.34 -6.55 67.17
CA PRO A 529 41.12 -6.83 65.95
C PRO A 529 40.79 -8.19 65.29
N PRO A 530 40.84 -8.29 63.95
CA PRO A 530 40.43 -9.50 63.22
C PRO A 530 41.13 -10.78 63.66
N SER A 531 42.43 -10.72 63.97
CA SER A 531 43.21 -11.88 64.42
C SER A 531 42.78 -12.39 65.80
N THR A 532 42.44 -11.49 66.73
CA THR A 532 41.87 -11.83 68.04
C THR A 532 40.44 -12.33 67.91
N CYS A 533 39.62 -11.67 67.08
CA CYS A 533 38.24 -12.07 66.85
C CYS A 533 38.13 -13.48 66.24
N GLN A 534 39.02 -13.85 65.30
CA GLN A 534 39.03 -15.19 64.71
C GLN A 534 39.58 -16.26 65.68
N SER A 535 40.57 -15.95 66.52
CA SER A 535 41.11 -16.93 67.48
C SER A 535 40.19 -17.18 68.69
N GLU A 536 39.33 -16.22 69.05
CA GLU A 536 38.41 -16.35 70.19
C GLU A 536 36.98 -16.82 69.80
N LYS A 537 36.74 -17.21 68.54
CA LYS A 537 35.46 -17.79 68.06
C LYS A 537 35.34 -19.29 68.45
N GLN A 538 35.41 -19.58 69.75
CA GLN A 538 35.84 -20.87 70.32
C GLN A 538 34.97 -22.11 70.02
N TYR A 539 35.65 -23.16 69.54
CA TYR A 539 35.29 -24.56 69.82
C TYR A 539 35.55 -24.89 71.29
N CYS A 540 34.69 -25.71 71.90
CA CYS A 540 34.82 -26.11 73.30
C CYS A 540 36.13 -26.86 73.57
N GLN A 541 36.89 -26.39 74.56
CA GLN A 541 38.12 -27.04 75.07
C GLN A 541 37.88 -27.83 76.37
N ILE A 542 36.67 -27.78 76.91
CA ILE A 542 36.28 -28.42 78.17
C ILE A 542 35.64 -29.77 77.88
N ASN A 543 35.91 -30.76 78.72
CA ASN A 543 35.53 -32.16 78.50
C ASN A 543 34.00 -32.37 78.46
N SER A 544 33.58 -33.40 77.72
CA SER A 544 32.17 -33.72 77.43
C SER A 544 31.26 -34.04 78.63
N ASN A 545 31.84 -34.26 79.81
CA ASN A 545 31.12 -34.54 81.05
C ASN A 545 30.92 -33.29 81.94
N SER A 546 31.45 -32.14 81.51
CA SER A 546 31.22 -30.85 82.18
C SER A 546 30.00 -30.12 81.60
N SER A 547 29.67 -28.96 82.19
CA SER A 547 28.63 -28.05 81.69
C SER A 547 29.23 -26.67 81.42
N VAL A 548 28.72 -26.01 80.38
CA VAL A 548 29.06 -24.62 80.02
C VAL A 548 27.80 -23.75 80.05
N GLN A 549 27.97 -22.43 79.96
CA GLN A 549 26.83 -21.54 79.73
C GLN A 549 26.22 -21.86 78.36
N LYS A 550 24.89 -21.85 78.26
CA LYS A 550 24.21 -22.23 77.02
C LYS A 550 24.72 -21.40 75.83
N ASP A 551 25.07 -22.11 74.75
CA ASP A 551 25.60 -21.61 73.49
C ASP A 551 26.98 -20.91 73.57
N SER A 552 27.73 -21.02 74.68
CA SER A 552 28.98 -20.26 74.88
C SER A 552 30.23 -20.78 74.16
N CYS A 553 30.20 -21.99 73.59
CA CYS A 553 31.26 -22.54 72.73
C CYS A 553 30.68 -23.61 71.79
N ILE A 554 31.32 -23.86 70.65
CA ILE A 554 30.84 -24.85 69.67
C ILE A 554 31.32 -26.26 70.05
N CYS A 555 30.39 -27.22 70.13
CA CYS A 555 30.70 -28.64 70.39
C CYS A 555 31.63 -29.21 69.30
N THR A 556 32.55 -30.12 69.67
CA THR A 556 33.32 -30.94 68.70
C THR A 556 33.07 -32.42 68.95
N GLY A 557 33.43 -33.29 68.00
CA GLY A 557 33.38 -34.75 68.18
C GLY A 557 34.25 -35.33 69.31
N THR A 558 35.01 -34.50 70.02
CA THR A 558 35.80 -34.89 71.21
C THR A 558 35.43 -34.11 72.48
N ASN A 559 34.90 -32.89 72.36
CA ASN A 559 34.51 -32.02 73.47
C ASN A 559 33.07 -31.49 73.27
N TYR A 560 32.12 -32.13 73.94
CA TYR A 560 30.68 -31.83 73.86
C TYR A 560 30.04 -31.64 75.26
N PRO A 561 30.47 -30.62 76.04
CA PRO A 561 29.91 -30.35 77.37
C PRO A 561 28.43 -29.94 77.31
N TYR A 562 27.68 -30.20 78.37
CA TYR A 562 26.27 -29.79 78.45
C TYR A 562 26.12 -28.28 78.25
N GLY A 563 25.32 -27.87 77.27
CA GLY A 563 25.09 -26.47 76.92
C GLY A 563 25.97 -25.92 75.78
N CYS A 564 26.89 -26.69 75.20
CA CYS A 564 27.60 -26.25 73.99
C CYS A 564 26.65 -26.06 72.80
N LYS A 565 27.01 -25.13 71.89
CA LYS A 565 26.27 -24.92 70.64
C LYS A 565 26.65 -25.98 69.62
N CYS A 566 25.67 -26.61 69.01
CA CYS A 566 25.90 -27.60 67.95
C CYS A 566 26.49 -26.96 66.69
N PRO A 567 27.45 -27.63 66.01
CA PRO A 567 27.98 -27.19 64.72
C PRO A 567 26.88 -26.91 63.69
N THR A 568 27.09 -25.89 62.86
CA THR A 568 26.21 -25.54 61.73
C THR A 568 26.46 -26.41 60.50
N ASP A 569 27.70 -26.88 60.33
CA ASP A 569 28.15 -27.85 59.33
C ASP A 569 27.78 -29.29 59.78
N PRO A 570 26.99 -30.06 59.01
CA PRO A 570 26.62 -31.42 59.38
C PRO A 570 27.83 -32.35 59.56
N THR A 571 28.92 -32.18 58.80
CA THR A 571 30.08 -33.08 58.84
C THR A 571 30.76 -33.10 60.22
N GLN A 572 30.65 -31.99 60.96
CA GLN A 572 31.23 -31.79 62.29
C GLN A 572 30.42 -32.44 63.42
N LEU A 573 29.24 -33.00 63.14
CA LEU A 573 28.43 -33.76 64.11
C LEU A 573 28.97 -35.19 64.35
N SER A 574 29.93 -35.65 63.54
CA SER A 574 30.56 -36.95 63.72
C SER A 574 31.23 -37.07 65.11
N GLY A 575 30.80 -38.04 65.91
CA GLY A 575 31.27 -38.24 67.29
C GLY A 575 30.56 -37.39 68.35
N ILE A 576 29.54 -36.60 67.99
CA ILE A 576 28.73 -35.81 68.94
C ILE A 576 27.41 -36.57 69.23
N PRO A 577 27.15 -37.02 70.47
CA PRO A 577 25.93 -37.75 70.82
C PRO A 577 24.63 -36.97 70.58
N LYS A 578 23.54 -37.70 70.33
CA LYS A 578 22.23 -37.09 70.03
C LYS A 578 21.58 -36.35 71.21
N ASP A 579 21.97 -36.68 72.44
CA ASP A 579 21.61 -35.99 73.69
C ASP A 579 22.52 -34.77 73.99
N ARG A 580 23.37 -34.38 73.03
CA ARG A 580 23.99 -33.04 72.96
C ARG A 580 23.47 -32.27 71.74
N CYS A 581 23.41 -32.94 70.59
CA CYS A 581 22.99 -32.34 69.33
C CYS A 581 21.99 -33.23 68.62
N GLU A 582 20.75 -32.76 68.48
CA GLU A 582 19.66 -33.48 67.83
C GLU A 582 20.03 -33.90 66.39
N CYS A 583 19.34 -34.92 65.88
CA CYS A 583 19.55 -35.45 64.54
C CYS A 583 19.05 -34.46 63.47
N ARG A 584 19.85 -34.17 62.44
CA ARG A 584 19.44 -33.27 61.37
C ARG A 584 18.56 -33.94 60.33
N SER A 585 17.63 -33.18 59.74
CA SER A 585 16.79 -33.63 58.63
C SER A 585 17.48 -33.64 57.25
N TRP A 586 18.77 -33.27 57.20
CA TRP A 586 19.62 -33.37 56.00
C TRP A 586 21.08 -33.63 56.39
N GLY A 587 21.72 -34.56 55.68
CA GLY A 587 23.19 -34.75 55.69
C GLY A 587 23.85 -35.11 57.03
N ASP A 588 23.11 -35.62 58.02
CA ASP A 588 23.68 -35.98 59.33
C ASP A 588 24.61 -37.21 59.21
N PRO A 589 25.91 -37.12 59.55
CA PRO A 589 26.85 -38.24 59.45
C PRO A 589 26.54 -39.38 60.43
N ARG A 590 25.58 -39.21 61.35
CA ARG A 590 25.10 -40.23 62.30
C ARG A 590 23.85 -40.97 61.79
N ALA A 591 23.24 -40.53 60.69
CA ALA A 591 22.07 -41.15 60.09
C ALA A 591 22.35 -42.60 59.68
N GLY A 592 21.39 -43.50 59.93
CA GLY A 592 21.49 -44.93 59.61
C GLY A 592 22.48 -45.74 60.46
N LYS A 593 23.21 -45.12 61.39
CA LYS A 593 24.22 -45.77 62.27
C LYS A 593 23.68 -46.14 63.65
N GLY A 594 22.35 -46.10 63.84
CA GLY A 594 21.68 -46.39 65.11
C GLY A 594 21.57 -45.21 66.08
N GLU A 595 22.42 -44.20 65.97
CA GLU A 595 22.27 -42.93 66.70
C GLU A 595 21.06 -42.13 66.16
N CYS A 596 21.04 -41.88 64.85
CA CYS A 596 19.97 -41.19 64.13
C CYS A 596 19.28 -42.12 63.11
N PRO A 597 18.00 -41.90 62.79
CA PRO A 597 17.29 -42.63 61.73
C PRO A 597 18.03 -42.58 60.39
N SER A 598 17.81 -43.57 59.52
CA SER A 598 18.20 -43.47 58.10
C SER A 598 17.24 -42.55 57.37
N TYR A 599 17.74 -41.81 56.36
CA TYR A 599 16.86 -41.08 55.46
C TYR A 599 16.06 -42.05 54.58
N CYS A 600 14.82 -41.68 54.24
CA CYS A 600 13.98 -42.51 53.38
C CYS A 600 14.49 -42.51 51.93
N ILE A 601 14.34 -43.66 51.25
CA ILE A 601 14.70 -43.83 49.84
C ILE A 601 13.42 -44.15 49.07
N LYS A 602 13.16 -43.43 47.98
CA LYS A 602 11.94 -43.59 47.17
C LYS A 602 11.81 -45.04 46.68
N GLY A 603 10.67 -45.68 46.97
CA GLY A 603 10.42 -47.09 46.67
C GLY A 603 11.01 -48.10 47.68
N GLN A 604 11.70 -47.63 48.73
CA GLN A 604 12.17 -48.42 49.87
C GLN A 604 11.85 -47.73 51.22
N THR A 605 10.80 -46.92 51.23
CA THR A 605 10.31 -46.19 52.41
C THR A 605 9.85 -47.18 53.49
N THR A 606 10.06 -46.83 54.75
CA THR A 606 9.69 -47.65 55.91
C THR A 606 9.14 -46.76 57.02
N SER A 607 8.44 -47.33 58.00
CA SER A 607 7.89 -46.57 59.14
C SER A 607 8.93 -45.79 59.95
N ASN A 608 10.21 -46.20 59.87
CA ASN A 608 11.28 -45.77 60.78
C ASN A 608 12.36 -44.90 60.12
N CYS A 609 12.18 -44.52 58.85
CA CYS A 609 13.08 -43.60 58.16
C CYS A 609 12.62 -42.13 58.33
N ALA A 610 13.52 -41.18 58.06
CA ALA A 610 13.25 -39.75 58.13
C ALA A 610 13.19 -39.13 56.72
N CYS A 611 12.20 -38.28 56.48
CA CYS A 611 12.06 -37.53 55.23
C CYS A 611 13.02 -36.32 55.18
N GLU A 612 13.63 -36.12 54.01
CA GLU A 612 14.74 -35.18 53.84
C GLU A 612 14.25 -33.83 53.29
N THR A 613 14.31 -32.78 54.14
CA THR A 613 13.66 -31.47 53.89
C THR A 613 14.17 -30.72 52.64
N CYS A 614 15.35 -31.09 52.12
CA CYS A 614 16.01 -30.43 51.00
C CYS A 614 16.25 -31.35 49.79
N SER A 615 15.64 -32.54 49.76
CA SER A 615 15.88 -33.50 48.68
C SER A 615 15.18 -33.09 47.38
N SER A 616 15.92 -32.98 46.28
CA SER A 616 15.34 -32.76 44.94
C SER A 616 14.88 -34.07 44.27
N ILE A 617 15.38 -35.21 44.73
CA ILE A 617 15.07 -36.54 44.17
C ILE A 617 13.88 -37.17 44.90
N TYR A 618 13.77 -36.93 46.21
CA TYR A 618 12.64 -37.39 47.03
C TYR A 618 12.17 -36.32 48.02
N PRO A 619 11.46 -35.28 47.54
CA PRO A 619 11.03 -34.15 48.36
C PRO A 619 10.24 -34.61 49.59
N SER A 620 10.41 -33.91 50.72
CA SER A 620 9.82 -34.33 52.00
C SER A 620 8.30 -34.50 51.93
N GLU A 621 7.58 -33.63 51.24
CA GLU A 621 6.12 -33.75 51.03
C GLU A 621 5.72 -35.03 50.27
N THR A 622 6.55 -35.50 49.33
CA THR A 622 6.33 -36.79 48.63
C THR A 622 6.67 -37.96 49.54
N CYS A 623 7.77 -37.85 50.29
CA CYS A 623 8.22 -38.87 51.23
C CYS A 623 7.23 -39.09 52.39
N GLU A 624 6.68 -38.02 52.94
CA GLU A 624 5.70 -38.07 54.03
C GLU A 624 4.39 -38.74 53.58
N LYS A 625 3.95 -38.48 52.34
CA LYS A 625 2.79 -39.17 51.73
C LYS A 625 3.06 -40.66 51.50
N ASP A 626 4.20 -41.01 50.90
CA ASP A 626 4.59 -42.42 50.72
C ASP A 626 4.71 -43.16 52.07
N GLN A 627 5.19 -42.48 53.13
CA GLN A 627 5.27 -43.04 54.47
C GLN A 627 3.87 -43.24 55.08
N LEU A 628 2.92 -42.32 54.87
CA LEU A 628 1.51 -42.49 55.24
C LEU A 628 0.83 -43.67 54.53
N CYS A 629 1.13 -43.91 53.25
CA CYS A 629 0.66 -45.11 52.53
C CYS A 629 1.13 -46.44 53.16
N ILE A 630 2.17 -46.41 54.02
CA ILE A 630 2.70 -47.58 54.72
C ILE A 630 2.18 -47.67 56.16
N ILE A 631 2.10 -46.56 56.89
CA ILE A 631 1.77 -46.57 58.33
C ILE A 631 0.28 -46.36 58.63
N ASP A 632 -0.49 -45.71 57.74
CA ASP A 632 -1.88 -45.33 57.98
C ASP A 632 -2.74 -45.37 56.71
N LEU A 633 -2.58 -46.45 55.92
CA LEU A 633 -3.24 -46.63 54.62
C LEU A 633 -4.77 -46.46 54.68
N VAL A 634 -5.41 -46.81 55.80
CA VAL A 634 -6.87 -46.78 55.97
C VAL A 634 -7.50 -45.38 55.82
N HIS A 635 -6.76 -44.32 56.16
CA HIS A 635 -7.27 -42.94 56.06
C HIS A 635 -6.88 -42.24 54.74
N GLN A 636 -6.14 -42.91 53.85
CA GLN A 636 -5.61 -42.28 52.63
C GLN A 636 -6.56 -42.44 51.44
N THR A 637 -6.66 -41.41 50.60
CA THR A 637 -7.48 -41.47 49.38
C THR A 637 -6.84 -42.35 48.32
N LYS A 638 -7.62 -42.73 47.28
CA LYS A 638 -7.10 -43.41 46.09
C LYS A 638 -6.11 -42.54 45.29
N ALA A 639 -6.16 -41.21 45.42
CA ALA A 639 -5.27 -40.30 44.71
C ALA A 639 -3.90 -40.17 45.41
N ASP A 640 -3.89 -40.19 46.75
CA ASP A 640 -2.66 -40.12 47.55
C ASP A 640 -1.96 -41.49 47.62
N CYS A 641 -2.73 -42.56 47.82
CA CYS A 641 -2.22 -43.93 47.93
C CYS A 641 -3.05 -44.89 47.04
N PRO A 642 -2.47 -45.40 45.93
CA PRO A 642 -3.14 -46.36 45.05
C PRO A 642 -3.70 -47.59 45.79
N CYS A 643 -4.74 -48.19 45.22
CA CYS A 643 -5.38 -49.38 45.80
C CYS A 643 -4.48 -50.62 45.65
N LEU A 644 -4.27 -51.38 46.73
CA LEU A 644 -3.48 -52.61 46.68
C LEU A 644 -4.22 -53.72 45.90
N MET A 645 -3.47 -54.57 45.20
CA MET A 645 -4.02 -55.73 44.45
C MET A 645 -4.35 -56.95 45.35
N LYS A 646 -4.17 -56.81 46.67
CA LYS A 646 -4.48 -57.81 47.69
C LYS A 646 -4.70 -57.11 49.04
N GLY A 647 -5.77 -57.46 49.75
CA GLY A 647 -5.99 -57.08 51.14
C GLY A 647 -5.96 -55.58 51.47
N ASP A 648 -6.26 -54.67 50.52
CA ASP A 648 -6.41 -53.24 50.82
C ASP A 648 -7.56 -53.05 51.83
N PRO A 649 -7.32 -52.47 53.01
CA PRO A 649 -8.35 -52.33 54.03
C PRO A 649 -9.44 -51.32 53.66
N ARG A 650 -9.30 -50.59 52.54
CA ARG A 650 -10.31 -49.68 51.97
C ARG A 650 -11.16 -50.33 50.87
N ALA A 651 -10.95 -51.61 50.56
CA ALA A 651 -11.62 -52.32 49.47
C ALA A 651 -13.12 -52.56 49.78
N GLY A 652 -13.99 -51.92 49.01
CA GLY A 652 -15.44 -51.87 49.21
C GLY A 652 -15.97 -50.44 49.28
N ASP A 653 -15.18 -49.50 49.82
CA ASP A 653 -15.57 -48.10 50.04
C ASP A 653 -14.80 -47.13 49.12
N ILE A 654 -13.52 -46.90 49.40
CA ILE A 654 -12.66 -45.97 48.63
C ILE A 654 -11.97 -46.70 47.46
N CYS A 655 -11.64 -47.98 47.68
CA CYS A 655 -11.07 -48.86 46.68
C CYS A 655 -12.11 -49.86 46.17
N PRO A 656 -12.03 -50.32 44.91
CA PRO A 656 -12.90 -51.37 44.40
C PRO A 656 -12.90 -52.61 45.31
N SER A 657 -14.07 -53.24 45.45
CA SER A 657 -14.18 -54.53 46.15
C SER A 657 -13.47 -55.64 45.36
N TYR A 658 -12.91 -56.62 46.06
CA TYR A 658 -12.36 -57.80 45.40
C TYR A 658 -13.46 -58.76 44.92
N CYS A 659 -13.30 -59.32 43.72
CA CYS A 659 -14.21 -60.31 43.17
C CYS A 659 -14.08 -61.64 43.95
N LYS A 660 -15.14 -62.08 44.63
CA LYS A 660 -15.09 -63.26 45.53
C LYS A 660 -15.42 -64.58 44.84
N SER A 661 -16.29 -64.55 43.84
CA SER A 661 -16.78 -65.71 43.10
C SER A 661 -17.32 -65.30 41.73
N LYS A 662 -17.46 -66.25 40.80
CA LYS A 662 -18.09 -66.00 39.48
C LYS A 662 -19.55 -65.53 39.60
N SER A 663 -20.26 -65.95 40.64
CA SER A 663 -21.62 -65.53 40.97
C SER A 663 -21.75 -64.13 41.56
N GLU A 664 -20.66 -63.56 42.08
CA GLU A 664 -20.57 -62.20 42.64
C GLU A 664 -19.75 -61.26 41.73
N LEU A 665 -19.43 -61.71 40.51
CA LEU A 665 -18.56 -60.99 39.59
C LEU A 665 -19.28 -59.78 38.99
N THR A 666 -18.63 -58.62 39.04
CA THR A 666 -19.13 -57.36 38.48
C THR A 666 -18.05 -56.67 37.65
N VAL A 667 -18.46 -55.80 36.72
CA VAL A 667 -17.53 -54.96 35.94
C VAL A 667 -16.61 -54.11 36.84
N ASN A 668 -17.04 -53.75 38.05
CA ASN A 668 -16.32 -52.85 38.94
C ASN A 668 -15.40 -53.53 39.96
N CYS A 669 -15.51 -54.85 40.20
CA CYS A 669 -14.63 -55.52 41.17
C CYS A 669 -13.23 -55.83 40.60
N VAL A 670 -12.25 -56.03 41.49
CA VAL A 670 -10.84 -56.34 41.13
C VAL A 670 -10.50 -57.81 41.48
N CYS A 671 -9.75 -58.48 40.61
CA CYS A 671 -9.34 -59.87 40.81
C CYS A 671 -8.12 -59.95 41.75
N GLU A 672 -8.29 -60.55 42.93
CA GLU A 672 -7.25 -60.57 43.97
C GLU A 672 -6.19 -61.66 43.78
N LEU A 673 -4.92 -61.28 44.00
CA LEU A 673 -3.76 -62.18 43.97
C LEU A 673 -3.83 -63.25 45.07
N GLY A 674 -4.17 -64.48 44.69
CA GLY A 674 -4.20 -65.64 45.59
C GLY A 674 -5.38 -65.69 46.54
N SER A 675 -6.56 -65.24 46.09
CA SER A 675 -7.85 -65.50 46.74
C SER A 675 -8.37 -66.92 46.41
N SER A 676 -9.54 -67.28 46.94
CA SER A 676 -10.27 -68.51 46.56
C SER A 676 -10.81 -68.49 45.12
N TYR A 677 -10.75 -67.34 44.44
CA TYR A 677 -11.13 -67.18 43.03
C TYR A 677 -9.87 -66.77 42.25
N PRO A 678 -9.12 -67.73 41.68
CA PRO A 678 -7.79 -67.48 41.12
C PRO A 678 -7.82 -66.36 40.08
N GLN A 679 -6.88 -65.42 40.17
CA GLN A 679 -6.86 -64.18 39.39
C GLN A 679 -7.10 -64.41 37.89
N ALA A 680 -6.33 -65.28 37.24
CA ALA A 680 -6.47 -65.59 35.81
C ALA A 680 -7.80 -66.29 35.43
N THR A 681 -8.56 -66.82 36.40
CA THR A 681 -9.93 -67.31 36.19
C THR A 681 -10.94 -66.19 36.37
N CYS A 682 -10.76 -65.35 37.40
CA CYS A 682 -11.56 -64.14 37.61
C CYS A 682 -11.47 -63.16 36.42
N GLU A 683 -10.28 -62.92 35.88
CA GLU A 683 -10.06 -62.04 34.72
C GLU A 683 -10.69 -62.61 33.45
N ARG A 684 -10.54 -63.91 33.19
CA ARG A 684 -11.21 -64.60 32.06
C ARG A 684 -12.73 -64.54 32.17
N ASP A 685 -13.27 -64.87 33.34
CA ASP A 685 -14.71 -64.78 33.60
C ASP A 685 -15.23 -63.33 33.48
N LYS A 686 -14.40 -62.33 33.79
CA LYS A 686 -14.74 -60.92 33.66
C LYS A 686 -14.79 -60.48 32.20
N LEU A 687 -13.87 -60.96 31.36
CA LEU A 687 -13.95 -60.81 29.90
C LEU A 687 -15.25 -61.40 29.34
N CYS A 688 -15.73 -62.54 29.87
CA CYS A 688 -17.03 -63.10 29.50
C CYS A 688 -18.25 -62.22 29.86
N ILE A 689 -18.08 -61.19 30.71
CA ILE A 689 -19.13 -60.22 31.05
C ILE A 689 -18.95 -58.92 30.25
N VAL A 690 -17.72 -58.41 30.12
CA VAL A 690 -17.47 -57.07 29.54
C VAL A 690 -17.22 -57.08 28.03
N ASP A 691 -16.79 -58.21 27.46
CA ASP A 691 -16.25 -58.29 26.11
C ASP A 691 -16.57 -59.64 25.42
N LEU A 692 -17.79 -60.15 25.63
CA LEU A 692 -18.17 -61.51 25.22
C LEU A 692 -17.96 -61.79 23.72
N ILE A 693 -18.08 -60.78 22.85
CA ILE A 693 -17.99 -60.94 21.39
C ILE A 693 -16.59 -61.34 20.89
N HIS A 694 -15.52 -60.93 21.58
CA HIS A 694 -14.14 -61.29 21.19
C HIS A 694 -13.62 -62.55 21.89
N GLN A 695 -14.44 -63.21 22.72
CA GLN A 695 -14.06 -64.41 23.45
C GLN A 695 -14.51 -65.69 22.75
N SER A 696 -13.59 -66.66 22.62
CA SER A 696 -13.89 -67.99 22.08
C SER A 696 -14.92 -68.74 22.93
N VAL A 697 -15.60 -69.72 22.33
CA VAL A 697 -16.52 -70.62 23.06
C VAL A 697 -15.82 -71.48 24.11
N SER A 698 -14.50 -71.67 23.98
CA SER A 698 -13.65 -72.36 24.96
C SER A 698 -13.27 -71.48 26.16
N ASN A 699 -13.11 -70.16 25.98
CA ASN A 699 -12.89 -69.22 27.09
C ASN A 699 -14.20 -68.85 27.80
N CYS A 700 -15.24 -68.60 27.01
CA CYS A 700 -16.55 -68.13 27.48
C CYS A 700 -17.67 -68.96 26.82
N PRO A 701 -18.30 -69.91 27.54
CA PRO A 701 -19.40 -70.72 27.01
C PRO A 701 -20.54 -69.88 26.45
N CYS A 702 -21.29 -70.41 25.48
CA CYS A 702 -22.39 -69.68 24.87
C CYS A 702 -23.59 -69.50 25.81
N ILE A 703 -24.20 -68.32 25.78
CA ILE A 703 -25.40 -67.98 26.54
C ILE A 703 -26.63 -68.54 25.82
N ALA A 704 -27.52 -69.19 26.56
CA ALA A 704 -28.67 -69.93 26.01
C ALA A 704 -29.75 -69.06 25.33
N ILE A 705 -29.67 -67.73 25.45
CA ILE A 705 -30.59 -66.76 24.85
C ILE A 705 -29.75 -65.57 24.37
N ASN A 706 -29.88 -65.22 23.08
CA ASN A 706 -29.29 -64.03 22.46
C ASN A 706 -27.78 -63.82 22.72
N ASP A 707 -26.96 -64.89 22.64
CA ASP A 707 -25.50 -64.73 22.65
C ASP A 707 -25.06 -63.86 21.45
N PRO A 708 -24.32 -62.75 21.69
CA PRO A 708 -24.01 -61.78 20.64
C PRO A 708 -23.03 -62.31 19.58
N ARG A 709 -22.40 -63.48 19.79
CA ARG A 709 -21.56 -64.17 18.79
C ARG A 709 -22.37 -64.96 17.75
N GLY A 710 -23.67 -65.16 17.99
CA GLY A 710 -24.59 -65.84 17.07
C GLY A 710 -24.50 -67.37 17.06
N GLU A 711 -25.56 -68.03 16.56
CA GLU A 711 -25.70 -69.48 16.63
C GLU A 711 -24.62 -70.27 15.87
N SER A 712 -24.05 -69.72 14.79
CA SER A 712 -23.05 -70.38 13.95
C SER A 712 -21.75 -70.69 14.70
N VAL A 713 -21.37 -69.83 15.64
CA VAL A 713 -20.19 -70.00 16.51
C VAL A 713 -20.49 -71.01 17.63
N CYS A 714 -21.75 -71.09 18.08
CA CYS A 714 -22.17 -71.88 19.24
C CYS A 714 -22.63 -73.32 18.93
N LYS A 715 -22.65 -73.75 17.67
CA LYS A 715 -23.22 -75.05 17.23
C LYS A 715 -22.27 -75.95 16.42
N GLN A 716 -20.96 -75.70 16.46
CA GLN A 716 -19.99 -76.64 15.88
C GLN A 716 -19.76 -77.84 16.81
N THR A 717 -20.07 -79.04 16.32
CA THR A 717 -19.87 -80.33 17.00
C THR A 717 -19.35 -81.37 16.01
N GLU A 718 -18.69 -82.41 16.54
CA GLU A 718 -17.91 -83.45 15.83
C GLU A 718 -16.54 -82.96 15.29
N ILE A 719 -15.48 -83.71 15.63
CA ILE A 719 -14.11 -83.54 15.14
C ILE A 719 -13.66 -84.89 14.57
N ASP A 720 -13.11 -84.89 13.35
CA ASP A 720 -12.54 -86.10 12.73
C ASP A 720 -11.16 -86.42 13.37
N PRO A 721 -10.92 -87.62 13.94
CA PRO A 721 -9.66 -87.97 14.62
C PRO A 721 -8.42 -88.18 13.72
N SER A 722 -8.43 -87.68 12.48
CA SER A 722 -7.57 -88.18 11.39
C SER A 722 -6.43 -87.25 10.93
N ASP A 723 -6.06 -86.22 11.72
CA ASP A 723 -4.96 -85.29 11.41
C ASP A 723 -4.04 -85.13 12.64
N PRO A 724 -2.69 -85.17 12.53
CA PRO A 724 -1.80 -85.25 13.69
C PRO A 724 -1.48 -83.87 14.31
N ASP A 725 -1.42 -83.88 15.65
CA ASP A 725 -1.13 -82.76 16.55
C ASP A 725 0.03 -81.82 16.10
N PRO A 726 -0.27 -80.55 15.72
CA PRO A 726 0.69 -79.48 15.64
C PRO A 726 0.76 -78.74 16.99
N THR A 727 1.71 -79.12 17.84
CA THR A 727 2.03 -78.37 19.06
C THR A 727 2.45 -76.93 18.75
N ASP A 728 2.05 -76.01 19.64
CA ASP A 728 2.17 -74.55 19.60
C ASP A 728 1.32 -73.83 18.52
N PRO A 729 0.32 -73.01 18.92
CA PRO A 729 -0.28 -72.03 18.01
C PRO A 729 0.72 -70.92 17.72
N ILE A 730 1.26 -70.93 16.50
CA ILE A 730 2.00 -69.80 15.93
C ILE A 730 1.15 -68.54 16.11
N ILE A 731 1.68 -67.52 16.79
CA ILE A 731 1.09 -66.18 16.82
C ILE A 731 1.16 -65.61 15.41
N PRO A 732 0.03 -65.37 14.72
CA PRO A 732 0.03 -64.49 13.56
C PRO A 732 0.11 -63.06 14.09
N ASP A 733 1.06 -62.30 13.58
CA ASP A 733 1.07 -60.84 13.70
C ASP A 733 0.56 -60.26 12.36
N PRO A 734 -0.73 -59.88 12.26
CA PRO A 734 -1.23 -59.13 11.13
C PRO A 734 -1.36 -57.64 11.48
N THR A 735 -0.48 -56.86 10.87
CA THR A 735 -0.75 -55.46 10.56
C THR A 735 -2.01 -55.33 9.70
N GLU A 736 -2.98 -54.50 10.10
CA GLU A 736 -3.84 -53.66 9.24
C GLU A 736 -4.47 -52.57 10.15
N GLN A 737 -4.30 -51.28 9.84
CA GLN A 737 -5.26 -50.41 9.13
C GLN A 737 -6.63 -50.25 9.82
N ASP A 738 -6.93 -49.00 10.19
CA ASP A 738 -8.29 -48.55 10.53
C ASP A 738 -9.28 -48.79 9.37
N PRO A 739 -10.57 -48.88 9.69
CA PRO A 739 -11.46 -47.86 9.13
C PRO A 739 -12.52 -47.29 10.10
N GLU A 740 -12.42 -45.98 10.32
CA GLU A 740 -13.49 -44.95 10.37
C GLU A 740 -14.79 -45.10 11.21
N THR A 741 -15.24 -43.93 11.72
CA THR A 741 -16.61 -43.56 12.17
C THR A 741 -17.14 -44.16 13.49
N ASP A 742 -18.02 -43.51 14.27
CA ASP A 742 -18.74 -42.24 14.05
C ASP A 742 -19.03 -41.45 15.36
N GLN A 743 -19.39 -40.18 15.21
CA GLN A 743 -20.15 -39.26 16.09
C GLN A 743 -20.35 -39.53 17.61
N GLU A 744 -20.11 -38.48 18.42
CA GLU A 744 -21.21 -37.88 19.20
C GLU A 744 -21.05 -36.35 19.36
N GLN A 745 -22.08 -35.65 19.85
CA GLN A 745 -22.26 -34.19 19.70
C GLN A 745 -21.86 -33.38 20.94
N GLY A 746 -21.29 -32.18 20.75
CA GLY A 746 -20.99 -31.23 21.82
C GLY A 746 -20.97 -29.77 21.35
N SER A 747 -22.11 -29.08 21.43
CA SER A 747 -22.27 -27.72 20.92
C SER A 747 -22.10 -26.63 22.00
N VAL A 748 -21.12 -25.74 21.82
CA VAL A 748 -21.07 -24.41 22.47
C VAL A 748 -20.56 -23.39 21.47
N SER A 749 -21.34 -22.33 21.22
CA SER A 749 -21.00 -21.26 20.30
C SER A 749 -20.14 -20.17 20.94
N LYS A 750 -19.29 -19.51 20.14
CA LYS A 750 -19.10 -18.06 20.17
C LYS A 750 -18.45 -17.55 18.88
N GLU A 751 -18.75 -16.30 18.55
CA GLU A 751 -18.37 -15.60 17.32
C GLU A 751 -17.17 -14.66 17.57
N ASP A 752 -16.50 -14.23 16.49
CA ASP A 752 -16.17 -12.83 16.14
C ASP A 752 -14.84 -12.70 15.35
N GLU A 753 -14.93 -12.11 14.14
CA GLU A 753 -14.01 -11.18 13.41
C GLU A 753 -12.47 -11.46 13.34
N GLU A 754 -11.70 -11.16 12.27
CA GLU A 754 -11.86 -10.46 10.97
C GLU A 754 -10.86 -11.08 9.93
N GLY A 755 -10.96 -10.88 8.60
CA GLY A 755 -10.19 -9.87 7.82
C GLY A 755 -8.67 -10.19 7.68
N GLU A 756 -8.00 -10.28 6.52
CA GLU A 756 -8.31 -9.94 5.12
C GLU A 756 -7.56 -10.86 4.09
N GLU A 757 -7.77 -10.64 2.79
CA GLU A 757 -7.18 -11.37 1.65
C GLU A 757 -6.06 -10.56 0.96
N LEU A 758 -5.06 -11.20 0.32
CA LEU A 758 -4.64 -10.88 -1.07
C LEU A 758 -3.59 -11.82 -1.69
N LYS A 759 -3.41 -11.69 -3.02
CA LYS A 759 -2.52 -12.46 -3.93
C LYS A 759 -1.45 -11.50 -4.54
N LYS A 760 -0.46 -11.84 -5.38
CA LYS A 760 -0.15 -13.03 -6.22
C LYS A 760 1.34 -13.00 -6.66
N GLU A 761 1.81 -14.10 -7.26
CA GLU A 761 2.93 -14.35 -8.24
C GLU A 761 3.87 -13.20 -8.71
N GLU A 762 5.13 -13.41 -9.18
CA GLU A 762 5.74 -14.56 -9.89
C GLU A 762 7.22 -14.81 -9.51
N SER A 763 7.72 -16.06 -9.69
CA SER A 763 8.87 -16.39 -10.58
C SER A 763 9.32 -17.86 -10.40
N SER A 764 9.96 -18.44 -11.42
CA SER A 764 10.24 -19.88 -11.53
C SER A 764 11.52 -20.34 -10.81
N SER A 765 11.37 -21.00 -9.65
CA SER A 765 12.35 -21.99 -9.14
C SER A 765 11.68 -22.99 -8.18
N SER A 766 11.57 -24.25 -8.57
CA SER A 766 10.79 -25.27 -7.85
C SER A 766 11.62 -26.03 -6.81
N SER A 767 11.73 -25.52 -5.57
CA SER A 767 12.38 -26.24 -4.45
C SER A 767 11.86 -25.85 -3.04
N LEU A 768 11.58 -26.89 -2.22
CA LEU A 768 11.66 -26.97 -0.74
C LEU A 768 10.82 -26.04 0.20
N ILE A 769 10.32 -24.88 -0.21
CA ILE A 769 9.79 -23.87 0.75
C ILE A 769 8.32 -24.11 1.15
N TRP A 770 8.03 -25.16 1.92
CA TRP A 770 6.75 -25.33 2.68
C TRP A 770 6.86 -26.16 3.99
N ILE A 771 7.97 -26.84 4.28
CA ILE A 771 8.04 -27.83 5.39
C ILE A 771 8.33 -27.21 6.77
N LEU A 772 9.07 -26.09 6.79
CA LEU A 772 9.59 -25.43 7.99
C LEU A 772 8.97 -24.03 8.11
N TYR A 773 8.34 -23.72 9.24
CA TYR A 773 7.77 -22.39 9.49
C TYR A 773 8.67 -21.59 10.45
N LEU A 774 8.93 -20.33 10.08
CA LEU A 774 9.82 -19.39 10.75
C LEU A 774 9.05 -18.16 11.21
N SER A 775 9.38 -17.64 12.39
CA SER A 775 9.11 -16.24 12.75
C SER A 775 10.41 -15.41 12.68
N SER A 776 10.29 -14.08 12.75
CA SER A 776 11.41 -13.15 12.53
C SER A 776 12.59 -13.35 13.52
N ASP A 777 13.81 -13.07 13.07
CA ASP A 777 15.08 -13.17 13.81
C ASP A 777 15.47 -14.58 14.31
N GLN A 778 15.38 -15.56 13.40
CA GLN A 778 15.76 -16.97 13.61
C GLN A 778 16.81 -17.45 12.59
N GLN A 779 17.60 -18.46 12.95
CA GLN A 779 18.50 -19.16 12.02
C GLN A 779 18.25 -20.66 11.98
N ILE A 780 18.15 -21.20 10.77
CA ILE A 780 18.21 -22.63 10.47
C ILE A 780 19.51 -22.92 9.72
N ARG A 781 20.15 -24.05 10.06
CA ARG A 781 21.18 -24.69 9.22
C ARG A 781 20.70 -26.08 8.79
N ILE A 782 21.01 -26.44 7.54
CA ILE A 782 20.79 -27.76 6.98
C ILE A 782 22.15 -28.21 6.44
N ASN A 783 22.60 -29.40 6.87
CA ASN A 783 23.91 -29.98 6.58
C ASN A 783 23.76 -31.37 5.91
#